data_AF-A0A958DPY8-F1
#
_entry.id   AF-A0A958DPY8-F1
#
_cell.length_a   1.000
_cell.length_b   1.000
_cell.length_c   1.000
_cell.angle_alpha   90.00
_cell.angle_beta   90.00
_cell.angle_gamma   90.00
#
_symmetry.space_group_name_H-M   'P 1'
#
loop_
_entity.id
_entity.type
_entity.pdbx_description
1 polymer ?
#
loop_
_entity_poly.entity_id
_entity_poly.type
_entity_poly.pdbx_seq_one_letter_code
_entity_poly.pdbx_strand_id
1 'polypeptide(L)'
;MDWPVFRQKILAGKTAMLRHTRSHTDWIRIKCYVWLILFVVQLFTGCGEAPPDSILAKAGQSAVIFVKENSRANNNNNAMKSNRDEFYAGSDLFLLSPVSLTGELTNLTEKYTREGKNDPRDFGAAADPEISFDGKKVLFSMKISRQSRWQLYEMNIDGSDLVQLTSQSDGDDMDPIYLPNGQILFASTRAGIVDEYERRHSPLLHVADRAADGRLTNIRQISFNQSHDTNPIVHSSGKIIYSRWEHLGDPNKFPLFVMNPDGTRPFVMYGNHTPRESGSRVFLEPRELADGGIVCSVMERNSPFEGGAIAIIDISKSDDNLTFISPETSPFNNNNRYSRAVFKTPYPILDPTASTDRREKILVAMSPYPVNTGEEESVDYGLYVMDKDGKNLRLIYNDPDFNEVDPVVVAPREKLSGGLPQVIPMDAKVENAINSGQQTGFFFDANVYDRATNDGQMRPDPNFVNRDGSIGQVKWLRILEAVPMPTDGRRRGGPLGDTNLEKQRVVGYAPIRADGSFSVEVPANRSLHMQTLDENGHLLVNQRTWVQVMPGEQRLCTGCHGDHDRDIIIDDLEIQGDQTVINAALSKVYNSGFNNAENVEQHAAAIPDTLDFFNKENPNKSHTVQGVFNRMCISCHGNAVPAGGLSLEMTAADLSDPDATTSVYERLTDPNYRTVNGDTRDYVRRERSRESPLLWVLYNRQLDGDNDEYRPMNYDHSQLFTKDATGLIPPFHPQNRDLLTIIEWIDAGIQYSNTTEQR
;
A
#
# COMPACT_ATOMS: atom_id res chain seq x y z
N MET A 1 49.26 -42.09 16.68
CA MET A 1 48.78 -42.63 17.97
C MET A 1 47.88 -43.82 17.65
N ASP A 2 48.14 -44.96 18.28
CA ASP A 2 47.74 -46.30 17.85
C ASP A 2 46.25 -46.65 18.11
N TRP A 3 45.54 -47.04 17.05
CA TRP A 3 44.12 -47.39 16.96
C TRP A 3 43.64 -48.68 17.69
N PRO A 4 44.49 -49.64 18.12
CA PRO A 4 43.98 -50.88 18.74
C PRO A 4 43.48 -50.75 20.20
N VAL A 5 43.86 -49.70 20.95
CA VAL A 5 43.48 -49.56 22.36
C VAL A 5 42.07 -48.96 22.54
N PHE A 6 41.56 -48.23 21.55
CA PHE A 6 40.23 -47.61 21.60
C PHE A 6 39.09 -48.64 21.48
N ARG A 7 39.35 -49.78 20.83
CA ARG A 7 38.34 -50.85 20.64
C ARG A 7 38.01 -51.63 21.91
N GLN A 8 38.94 -51.70 22.88
CA GLN A 8 38.73 -52.49 24.10
C GLN A 8 37.93 -51.72 25.18
N LYS A 9 37.92 -50.38 25.16
CA LYS A 9 37.10 -49.57 26.07
C LYS A 9 35.62 -49.47 25.65
N ILE A 10 35.30 -49.61 24.37
CA ILE A 10 33.92 -49.60 23.87
C ILE A 10 33.19 -50.93 24.13
N LEU A 11 33.92 -52.03 24.29
CA LEU A 11 33.33 -53.36 24.55
C LEU A 11 33.12 -53.67 26.04
N ALA A 12 33.74 -52.93 26.96
CA ALA A 12 33.53 -53.08 28.41
C ALA A 12 32.36 -52.22 28.98
N GLY A 13 31.82 -51.29 28.19
CA GLY A 13 30.66 -50.46 28.58
C GLY A 13 29.29 -51.07 28.26
N LYS A 14 29.24 -52.27 27.66
CA LYS A 14 27.99 -52.88 27.14
C LYS A 14 27.19 -53.73 28.15
N THR A 15 27.57 -53.77 29.42
CA THR A 15 26.88 -54.62 30.41
C THR A 15 26.46 -53.90 31.70
N ALA A 16 26.32 -52.57 31.69
CA ALA A 16 25.83 -51.83 32.84
C ALA A 16 25.03 -50.57 32.45
N MET A 17 24.03 -50.69 31.59
CA MET A 17 22.97 -49.67 31.43
C MET A 17 21.74 -50.26 30.73
N LEU A 18 21.21 -51.34 31.30
CA LEU A 18 19.84 -51.80 31.04
C LEU A 18 19.10 -51.81 32.36
N ARG A 19 18.71 -50.60 32.81
CA ARG A 19 17.62 -50.36 33.76
C ARG A 19 17.31 -48.85 33.77
N HIS A 20 16.05 -48.54 33.44
CA HIS A 20 15.37 -47.25 33.60
C HIS A 20 15.79 -46.05 32.73
N THR A 21 15.13 -45.85 31.59
CA THR A 21 14.02 -44.89 31.37
C THR A 21 13.78 -44.71 29.86
N ARG A 22 12.51 -44.62 29.46
CA ARG A 22 12.07 -44.41 28.07
C ARG A 22 11.90 -42.90 27.84
N SER A 23 12.53 -42.33 26.81
CA SER A 23 12.00 -41.17 26.12
C SER A 23 12.28 -41.27 24.62
N HIS A 24 11.29 -40.88 23.81
CA HIS A 24 11.28 -40.97 22.35
C HIS A 24 12.21 -39.96 21.67
N THR A 25 12.78 -39.03 22.42
CA THR A 25 13.53 -37.85 21.96
C THR A 25 14.95 -38.17 21.49
N ASP A 26 15.60 -39.17 22.09
CA ASP A 26 17.02 -39.46 21.79
C ASP A 26 17.20 -40.24 20.47
N TRP A 27 16.16 -40.95 20.02
CA TRP A 27 16.15 -41.65 18.74
C TRP A 27 15.95 -40.72 17.54
N ILE A 28 15.35 -39.54 17.73
CA ILE A 28 15.13 -38.55 16.67
C ILE A 28 16.44 -37.80 16.38
N ARG A 29 17.19 -37.41 17.43
CA ARG A 29 18.47 -36.70 17.29
C ARG A 29 19.53 -37.50 16.54
N ILE A 30 19.59 -38.82 16.74
CA ILE A 30 20.56 -39.69 16.06
C ILE A 30 20.19 -39.89 14.57
N LYS A 31 18.90 -39.90 14.21
CA LYS A 31 18.48 -39.95 12.80
C LYS A 31 18.74 -38.64 12.06
N CYS A 32 18.63 -37.49 12.72
CA CYS A 32 18.95 -36.19 12.13
C CYS A 32 20.44 -36.07 11.76
N TYR A 33 21.36 -36.51 12.64
CA TYR A 33 22.81 -36.46 12.34
C TYR A 33 23.23 -37.41 11.21
N VAL A 34 22.60 -38.59 11.10
CA VAL A 34 22.91 -39.56 10.03
C VAL A 34 22.36 -39.09 8.67
N TRP A 35 21.22 -38.39 8.64
CA TRP A 35 20.69 -37.79 7.41
C TRP A 35 21.47 -36.53 6.98
N LEU A 36 21.95 -35.71 7.91
CA LEU A 36 22.81 -34.56 7.60
C LEU A 36 24.11 -34.99 6.89
N ILE A 37 24.72 -36.09 7.37
CA ILE A 37 25.96 -36.63 6.78
C ILE A 37 25.70 -37.26 5.41
N LEU A 38 24.56 -37.92 5.20
CA LEU A 38 24.21 -38.52 3.90
C LEU A 38 23.81 -37.47 2.84
N PHE A 39 23.23 -36.34 3.24
CA PHE A 39 22.91 -35.23 2.33
C PHE A 39 24.16 -34.45 1.91
N VAL A 40 25.11 -34.25 2.82
CA VAL A 40 26.41 -33.61 2.50
C VAL A 40 27.26 -34.47 1.55
N VAL A 41 27.15 -35.81 1.62
CA VAL A 41 27.95 -36.71 0.76
C VAL A 41 27.36 -36.86 -0.66
N GLN A 42 26.05 -36.63 -0.87
CA GLN A 42 25.44 -36.70 -2.21
C GLN A 42 25.67 -35.45 -3.09
N LEU A 43 26.20 -34.35 -2.54
CA LEU A 43 26.55 -33.14 -3.31
C LEU A 43 27.94 -33.20 -3.99
N PHE A 44 28.75 -34.24 -3.74
CA PHE A 44 30.12 -34.32 -4.25
C PHE A 44 30.35 -35.25 -5.46
N THR A 45 29.30 -35.82 -6.06
CA THR A 45 29.45 -36.71 -7.25
C THR A 45 28.60 -36.29 -8.45
N GLY A 46 28.39 -34.99 -8.65
CA GLY A 46 27.95 -34.40 -9.92
C GLY A 46 29.08 -33.57 -10.52
N CYS A 47 29.59 -33.97 -11.69
CA CYS A 47 30.70 -33.30 -12.38
C CYS A 47 30.47 -31.80 -12.61
N GLY A 48 31.39 -30.97 -12.11
CA GLY A 48 31.88 -29.79 -12.83
C GLY A 48 31.23 -28.42 -12.56
N GLU A 49 30.48 -28.21 -11.47
CA GLU A 49 30.02 -26.87 -11.12
C GLU A 49 31.05 -26.13 -10.25
N ALA A 50 31.40 -24.91 -10.64
CA ALA A 50 32.32 -24.05 -9.88
C ALA A 50 31.77 -23.79 -8.46
N PRO A 51 32.62 -23.68 -7.44
CA PRO A 51 32.18 -23.38 -6.07
C PRO A 51 31.36 -22.08 -6.00
N PRO A 52 30.47 -21.94 -4.99
CA PRO A 52 29.64 -20.75 -4.76
C PRO A 52 30.43 -19.44 -4.87
N ASP A 53 31.69 -19.48 -4.42
CA ASP A 53 32.75 -18.46 -4.43
C ASP A 53 33.02 -17.75 -5.76
N SER A 54 32.36 -18.15 -6.86
CA SER A 54 32.68 -17.65 -8.20
C SER A 54 31.56 -16.92 -8.92
N ILE A 55 30.28 -16.97 -8.54
CA ILE A 55 29.23 -16.28 -9.34
C ILE A 55 29.38 -14.76 -9.23
N LEU A 56 29.42 -14.22 -8.02
CA LEU A 56 29.57 -12.77 -7.78
C LEU A 56 30.98 -12.29 -8.15
N ALA A 57 32.01 -13.05 -7.79
CA ALA A 57 33.38 -12.74 -8.17
C ALA A 57 33.60 -12.75 -9.70
N LYS A 58 32.97 -13.68 -10.43
CA LYS A 58 32.97 -13.69 -11.91
C LYS A 58 32.05 -12.61 -12.50
N ALA A 59 30.99 -12.23 -11.78
CA ALA A 59 30.17 -11.06 -12.09
C ALA A 59 30.95 -9.73 -12.06
N GLY A 60 32.21 -9.74 -11.62
CA GLY A 60 32.99 -8.52 -11.35
C GLY A 60 32.50 -7.77 -10.12
N GLN A 61 31.70 -8.44 -9.29
CA GLN A 61 31.06 -7.93 -8.10
C GLN A 61 31.78 -8.53 -6.88
N SER A 62 32.83 -7.84 -6.42
CA SER A 62 33.66 -8.38 -5.35
C SER A 62 33.01 -8.26 -3.99
N ALA A 63 31.99 -7.44 -3.78
CA ALA A 63 31.44 -7.20 -2.45
C ALA A 63 29.91 -7.06 -2.42
N VAL A 64 29.32 -7.48 -1.31
CA VAL A 64 27.90 -7.30 -0.99
C VAL A 64 27.77 -6.56 0.33
N ILE A 65 26.84 -5.61 0.38
CA ILE A 65 26.36 -5.00 1.62
C ILE A 65 24.99 -5.57 1.92
N PHE A 66 24.71 -5.87 3.19
CA PHE A 66 23.43 -6.39 3.65
C PHE A 66 23.20 -6.00 5.11
N VAL A 67 21.97 -6.17 5.59
CA VAL A 67 21.60 -5.95 6.98
C VAL A 67 21.71 -7.27 7.72
N LYS A 68 22.41 -7.28 8.87
CA LYS A 68 22.27 -8.36 9.87
C LYS A 68 21.30 -7.89 10.95
N GLU A 69 20.08 -8.41 10.89
CA GLU A 69 18.98 -8.05 11.78
C GLU A 69 18.97 -8.93 13.04
N ASN A 70 18.94 -8.30 14.21
CA ASN A 70 18.94 -8.98 15.50
C ASN A 70 17.51 -9.20 16.03
N SER A 71 16.72 -9.99 15.30
CA SER A 71 15.32 -10.28 15.66
C SER A 71 15.16 -11.01 17.00
N ARG A 72 16.24 -11.60 17.54
CA ARG A 72 16.27 -12.25 18.87
C ARG A 72 16.36 -11.28 20.05
N ALA A 73 16.89 -10.07 19.87
CA ALA A 73 17.11 -9.13 20.98
C ALA A 73 15.82 -8.52 21.57
N ASN A 74 14.70 -8.59 20.85
CA ASN A 74 13.43 -8.00 21.29
C ASN A 74 12.45 -9.01 21.93
N ASN A 75 12.71 -10.32 21.90
CA ASN A 75 11.72 -11.33 22.30
C ASN A 75 12.27 -12.33 23.35
N ASN A 76 11.74 -12.28 24.57
CA ASN A 76 12.08 -13.18 25.68
C ASN A 76 11.49 -14.59 25.47
N ASN A 77 12.08 -15.39 24.57
CA ASN A 77 11.72 -16.77 24.20
C ASN A 77 10.65 -16.93 23.10
N ASN A 78 10.52 -15.98 22.17
CA ASN A 78 9.72 -16.23 20.96
C ASN A 78 10.57 -16.08 19.71
N ALA A 79 10.27 -16.96 18.79
CA ALA A 79 10.91 -17.23 17.52
C ALA A 79 10.96 -15.99 16.58
N MET A 80 12.01 -15.92 15.75
CA MET A 80 12.39 -14.79 14.90
C MET A 80 11.25 -14.37 13.97
N LYS A 81 10.67 -13.19 14.20
CA LYS A 81 9.76 -12.50 13.28
C LYS A 81 10.55 -11.36 12.65
N SER A 82 10.70 -11.35 11.32
CA SER A 82 11.12 -10.15 10.59
C SER A 82 9.84 -9.40 10.22
N ASN A 83 9.80 -8.10 10.54
CA ASN A 83 8.68 -7.20 10.30
C ASN A 83 9.24 -5.79 10.04
N ARG A 84 8.97 -5.26 8.85
CA ARG A 84 9.44 -3.96 8.36
C ARG A 84 9.15 -2.77 9.30
N ASP A 85 8.11 -2.87 10.12
CA ASP A 85 7.72 -1.80 11.02
C ASP A 85 8.30 -1.96 12.44
N GLU A 86 9.07 -3.04 12.66
CA GLU A 86 9.71 -3.32 13.95
C GLU A 86 11.16 -2.82 13.98
N PHE A 87 11.49 -2.17 15.09
CA PHE A 87 12.85 -1.75 15.37
C PHE A 87 13.64 -2.87 16.04
N TYR A 88 14.62 -3.45 15.35
CA TYR A 88 15.50 -4.48 15.89
C TYR A 88 16.84 -3.90 16.38
N ALA A 89 16.99 -3.75 17.70
CA ALA A 89 18.17 -3.13 18.30
C ALA A 89 19.46 -3.89 17.99
N GLY A 90 20.50 -3.17 17.54
CA GLY A 90 21.78 -3.74 17.16
C GLY A 90 21.81 -4.36 15.76
N SER A 91 20.79 -4.09 14.92
CA SER A 91 20.84 -4.43 13.50
C SER A 91 21.78 -3.46 12.79
N ASP A 92 22.74 -3.99 12.04
CA ASP A 92 23.83 -3.20 11.48
C ASP A 92 24.04 -3.54 9.99
N LEU A 93 24.63 -2.61 9.23
CA LEU A 93 25.09 -2.89 7.87
C LEU A 93 26.43 -3.60 7.89
N PHE A 94 26.52 -4.68 7.13
CA PHE A 94 27.73 -5.47 6.97
C PHE A 94 28.19 -5.49 5.53
N LEU A 95 29.51 -5.41 5.35
CA LEU A 95 30.21 -5.61 4.08
C LEU A 95 30.88 -6.98 4.09
N LEU A 96 30.58 -7.83 3.11
CA LEU A 96 31.32 -9.06 2.85
C LEU A 96 32.17 -8.88 1.59
N SER A 97 33.50 -8.93 1.75
CA SER A 97 34.45 -8.71 0.65
C SER A 97 35.75 -9.52 0.78
N PRO A 98 36.18 -10.28 -0.25
CA PRO A 98 35.39 -10.61 -1.43
C PRO A 98 34.15 -11.46 -1.05
N VAL A 99 33.15 -11.56 -1.92
CA VAL A 99 32.02 -12.49 -1.69
C VAL A 99 32.46 -13.94 -1.89
N SER A 100 33.01 -14.53 -0.83
CA SER A 100 33.45 -15.93 -0.78
C SER A 100 33.53 -16.44 0.67
N LEU A 101 33.77 -17.74 0.84
CA LEU A 101 34.05 -18.34 2.16
C LEU A 101 35.27 -17.76 2.87
N THR A 102 36.17 -17.08 2.14
CA THR A 102 37.36 -16.41 2.69
C THR A 102 37.19 -14.89 2.76
N GLY A 103 36.00 -14.38 2.47
CA GLY A 103 35.67 -12.97 2.54
C GLY A 103 35.81 -12.43 3.96
N GLU A 104 36.27 -11.20 4.07
CA GLU A 104 36.22 -10.46 5.32
C GLU A 104 34.83 -9.89 5.51
N LEU A 105 34.23 -10.14 6.68
CA LEU A 105 32.96 -9.58 7.10
C LEU A 105 33.23 -8.38 8.00
N THR A 106 32.90 -7.18 7.52
CA THR A 106 33.13 -5.91 8.21
C THR A 106 31.81 -5.29 8.64
N ASN A 107 31.64 -5.00 9.93
CA ASN A 107 30.50 -4.22 10.42
C ASN A 107 30.76 -2.73 10.16
N LEU A 108 29.92 -2.08 9.35
CA LEU A 108 30.11 -0.69 8.95
C LEU A 108 29.49 0.30 9.95
N THR A 109 28.42 -0.10 10.66
CA THR A 109 27.58 0.82 11.44
C THR A 109 27.68 0.65 12.95
N GLU A 110 28.26 -0.44 13.46
CA GLU A 110 28.35 -0.73 14.90
C GLU A 110 28.96 0.40 15.72
N LYS A 111 30.04 1.02 15.21
CA LYS A 111 30.70 2.15 15.88
C LYS A 111 29.76 3.32 16.15
N TYR A 112 28.69 3.47 15.37
CA TYR A 112 27.69 4.53 15.48
C TYR A 112 26.43 4.06 16.24
N THR A 113 25.92 2.88 15.92
CA THR A 113 24.71 2.34 16.57
C THR A 113 24.95 2.04 18.05
N ARG A 114 26.20 1.77 18.47
CA ARG A 114 26.57 1.43 19.85
C ARG A 114 27.28 2.55 20.59
N GLU A 115 27.58 3.67 19.93
CA GLU A 115 28.33 4.78 20.53
C GLU A 115 27.67 5.25 21.83
N GLY A 116 28.45 5.25 22.92
CA GLY A 116 28.03 5.73 24.24
C GLY A 116 27.01 4.84 24.98
N LYS A 117 26.74 3.61 24.51
CA LYS A 117 25.67 2.75 25.03
C LYS A 117 26.22 1.49 25.67
N ASN A 118 25.74 1.21 26.88
CA ASN A 118 26.10 0.00 27.63
C ASN A 118 24.97 -1.05 27.66
N ASP A 119 23.73 -0.66 27.34
CA ASP A 119 22.58 -1.56 27.29
C ASP A 119 22.29 -1.94 25.84
N PRO A 120 22.42 -3.23 25.47
CA PRO A 120 22.12 -3.70 24.11
C PRO A 120 20.71 -3.41 23.63
N ARG A 121 19.75 -3.22 24.55
CA ARG A 121 18.36 -2.88 24.20
C ARG A 121 18.20 -1.45 23.71
N ASP A 122 19.18 -0.59 23.95
CA ASP A 122 19.20 0.80 23.49
C ASP A 122 20.10 1.02 22.26
N PHE A 123 20.83 -0.01 21.82
CA PHE A 123 21.60 0.06 20.57
C PHE A 123 20.71 0.55 19.43
N GLY A 124 21.31 1.37 18.56
CA GLY A 124 20.70 1.80 17.32
C GLY A 124 20.46 0.65 16.33
N ALA A 125 19.96 0.99 15.16
CA ALA A 125 19.80 0.07 14.04
C ALA A 125 20.07 0.77 12.70
N ALA A 126 20.50 0.01 11.70
CA ALA A 126 20.63 0.44 10.31
C ALA A 126 19.86 -0.52 9.39
N ALA A 127 19.31 0.01 8.29
CA ALA A 127 18.46 -0.69 7.33
C ALA A 127 18.51 -0.02 5.93
N ASP A 128 17.84 -0.63 4.96
CA ASP A 128 17.60 -0.08 3.62
C ASP A 128 18.85 0.40 2.85
N PRO A 129 19.90 -0.42 2.69
CA PRO A 129 21.07 -0.01 1.94
C PRO A 129 20.77 0.14 0.43
N GLU A 130 21.25 1.22 -0.19
CA GLU A 130 21.25 1.44 -1.64
C GLU A 130 22.64 1.93 -2.10
N ILE A 131 23.13 1.38 -3.21
CA ILE A 131 24.46 1.69 -3.74
C ILE A 131 24.38 2.85 -4.73
N SER A 132 25.25 3.84 -4.57
CA SER A 132 25.39 4.97 -5.50
C SER A 132 25.68 4.49 -6.93
N PHE A 133 25.29 5.28 -7.95
CA PHE A 133 25.45 4.88 -9.35
C PHE A 133 26.88 4.55 -9.78
N ASP A 134 27.89 5.17 -9.16
CA ASP A 134 29.31 4.90 -9.44
C ASP A 134 29.91 3.76 -8.59
N GLY A 135 29.10 3.17 -7.70
CA GLY A 135 29.48 2.04 -6.85
C GLY A 135 30.39 2.40 -5.68
N LYS A 136 30.58 3.69 -5.33
CA LYS A 136 31.58 4.10 -4.32
C LYS A 136 31.00 4.47 -2.96
N LYS A 137 29.69 4.65 -2.87
CA LYS A 137 28.98 5.00 -1.65
C LYS A 137 27.75 4.13 -1.41
N VAL A 138 27.38 4.04 -0.14
CA VAL A 138 26.13 3.43 0.33
C VAL A 138 25.27 4.51 1.00
N LEU A 139 24.01 4.59 0.58
CA LEU A 139 22.93 5.37 1.18
C LEU A 139 22.07 4.43 2.00
N PHE A 140 21.63 4.83 3.19
CA PHE A 140 20.90 3.94 4.08
C PHE A 140 20.13 4.69 5.17
N SER A 141 19.22 3.98 5.81
CA SER A 141 18.48 4.42 6.99
C SER A 141 19.24 4.02 8.24
N MET A 142 19.41 4.92 9.20
CA MET A 142 19.97 4.58 10.51
C MET A 142 19.31 5.36 11.63
N LYS A 143 19.10 4.67 12.73
CA LYS A 143 18.63 5.21 13.99
C LYS A 143 19.70 4.97 15.03
N ILE A 144 20.24 6.02 15.64
CA ILE A 144 21.42 5.88 16.52
C ILE A 144 21.12 5.26 17.88
N SER A 145 19.85 5.22 18.32
CA SER A 145 19.41 4.58 19.58
C SER A 145 17.93 4.22 19.52
N ARG A 146 17.43 3.38 20.43
CA ARG A 146 15.99 3.01 20.46
C ARG A 146 15.03 4.20 20.49
N GLN A 147 15.43 5.30 21.12
CA GLN A 147 14.61 6.51 21.26
C GLN A 147 14.76 7.53 20.12
N SER A 148 15.79 7.38 19.27
CA SER A 148 16.03 8.31 18.15
C SER A 148 15.00 8.13 17.04
N ARG A 149 15.01 8.95 15.99
CA ARG A 149 14.25 8.66 14.76
C ARG A 149 15.15 7.97 13.75
N TRP A 150 14.55 7.23 12.81
CA TRP A 150 15.23 6.84 11.58
C TRP A 150 15.59 8.10 10.81
N GLN A 151 16.84 8.18 10.38
CA GLN A 151 17.41 9.28 9.61
C GLN A 151 18.23 8.69 8.46
N LEU A 152 18.46 9.48 7.42
CA LEU A 152 19.21 9.04 6.25
C LEU A 152 20.69 9.38 6.40
N TYR A 153 21.54 8.45 5.99
CA TYR A 153 22.99 8.57 6.03
C TYR A 153 23.60 8.11 4.71
N GLU A 154 24.77 8.65 4.39
CA GLU A 154 25.61 8.20 3.29
C GLU A 154 27.04 8.01 3.80
N MET A 155 27.75 6.99 3.33
CA MET A 155 29.18 6.81 3.59
C MET A 155 29.88 6.16 2.40
N ASN A 156 31.22 6.21 2.38
CA ASN A 156 32.00 5.43 1.43
C ASN A 156 31.84 3.93 1.72
N ILE A 157 32.00 3.07 0.71
CA ILE A 157 31.84 1.60 0.88
C ILE A 157 32.79 1.02 1.94
N ASP A 158 33.96 1.63 2.14
CA ASP A 158 34.92 1.22 3.16
C ASP A 158 34.54 1.64 4.61
N GLY A 159 33.37 2.28 4.78
CA GLY A 159 32.86 2.75 6.08
C GLY A 159 33.45 4.08 6.56
N SER A 160 34.19 4.80 5.70
CA SER A 160 34.69 6.16 5.96
C SER A 160 33.70 7.25 5.54
N ASP A 161 33.94 8.49 6.00
CA ASP A 161 33.21 9.69 5.61
C ASP A 161 31.68 9.62 5.77
N LEU A 162 31.20 9.11 6.92
CA LEU A 162 29.78 9.11 7.24
C LEU A 162 29.23 10.55 7.28
N VAL A 163 28.21 10.80 6.48
CA VAL A 163 27.42 12.04 6.47
C VAL A 163 25.99 11.73 6.84
N GLN A 164 25.47 12.40 7.87
CA GLN A 164 24.04 12.39 8.18
C GLN A 164 23.32 13.35 7.22
N LEU A 165 22.44 12.82 6.38
CA LEU A 165 21.76 13.55 5.32
C LEU A 165 20.49 14.26 5.83
N THR A 166 19.71 13.61 6.69
CA THR A 166 18.54 14.20 7.34
C THR A 166 18.79 14.44 8.83
N SER A 167 18.29 15.56 9.35
CA SER A 167 18.33 15.89 10.77
C SER A 167 17.01 15.53 11.44
N GLN A 168 17.04 15.13 12.71
CA GLN A 168 15.86 14.72 13.49
C GLN A 168 14.68 15.66 13.25
N SER A 169 13.72 15.16 12.45
CA SER A 169 12.54 15.87 11.97
C SER A 169 11.29 15.31 12.68
N ASP A 170 10.12 15.77 12.25
CA ASP A 170 8.80 15.36 12.77
C ASP A 170 8.43 13.90 12.44
N GLY A 171 9.33 13.11 11.82
CA GLY A 171 9.09 11.73 11.43
C GLY A 171 10.36 10.88 11.30
N ASP A 172 10.14 9.62 10.93
CA ASP A 172 11.15 8.62 10.58
C ASP A 172 11.39 8.68 9.07
N ASP A 173 12.64 8.89 8.64
CA ASP A 173 13.06 8.91 7.23
C ASP A 173 13.76 7.57 6.91
N MET A 174 13.24 6.86 5.91
CA MET A 174 13.54 5.45 5.62
C MET A 174 13.57 5.17 4.11
N ASP A 175 14.03 3.99 3.71
CA ASP A 175 13.97 3.47 2.33
C ASP A 175 14.46 4.44 1.24
N PRO A 176 15.72 4.94 1.35
CA PRO A 176 16.24 5.97 0.46
C PRO A 176 16.80 5.41 -0.85
N ILE A 177 16.59 6.15 -1.96
CA ILE A 177 17.18 5.86 -3.27
C ILE A 177 17.82 7.11 -3.90
N TYR A 178 18.83 6.87 -4.74
CA TYR A 178 19.42 7.89 -5.59
C TYR A 178 18.55 8.16 -6.82
N LEU A 179 18.36 9.44 -7.16
CA LEU A 179 17.80 9.85 -8.45
C LEU A 179 18.92 10.26 -9.42
N PRO A 180 18.76 10.02 -10.73
CA PRO A 180 19.81 10.29 -11.73
C PRO A 180 20.17 11.77 -11.89
N ASN A 181 19.33 12.69 -11.39
CA ASN A 181 19.61 14.12 -11.33
C ASN A 181 20.40 14.55 -10.08
N GLY A 182 20.77 13.63 -9.19
CA GLY A 182 21.51 13.89 -7.96
C GLY A 182 20.65 14.18 -6.73
N GLN A 183 19.32 14.19 -6.86
CA GLN A 183 18.39 14.24 -5.73
C GLN A 183 18.31 12.88 -5.02
N ILE A 184 17.73 12.90 -3.83
CA ILE A 184 17.42 11.69 -3.05
C ILE A 184 15.90 11.59 -2.89
N LEU A 185 15.35 10.42 -3.19
CA LEU A 185 13.97 10.06 -2.90
C LEU A 185 13.93 9.09 -1.73
N PHE A 186 12.97 9.22 -0.82
CA PHE A 186 12.88 8.36 0.35
C PHE A 186 11.45 8.30 0.90
N ALA A 187 11.16 7.28 1.70
CA ALA A 187 9.92 7.17 2.45
C ALA A 187 10.03 7.92 3.78
N SER A 188 8.97 8.61 4.22
CA SER A 188 8.99 9.36 5.48
C SER A 188 7.63 9.41 6.15
N THR A 189 7.62 9.31 7.48
CA THR A 189 6.41 9.45 8.30
C THR A 189 6.13 10.89 8.75
N ARG A 190 6.88 11.87 8.22
CA ARG A 190 6.73 13.31 8.53
C ARG A 190 5.36 13.90 8.20
N ALA A 191 4.56 13.21 7.39
CA ALA A 191 3.18 13.59 7.11
C ALA A 191 2.32 13.60 8.39
N GLY A 192 2.74 12.86 9.44
CA GLY A 192 2.09 12.91 10.75
C GLY A 192 0.74 12.20 10.80
N ILE A 193 0.50 11.27 9.86
CA ILE A 193 -0.74 10.51 9.74
C ILE A 193 -0.54 9.02 10.08
N VAL A 194 -1.63 8.32 10.36
CA VAL A 194 -1.65 6.86 10.53
C VAL A 194 -2.49 6.16 9.47
N ASP A 195 -2.16 4.91 9.16
CA ASP A 195 -2.81 4.13 8.10
C ASP A 195 -4.26 3.75 8.43
N GLU A 196 -4.96 3.31 7.38
CA GLU A 196 -6.41 3.03 7.37
C GLU A 196 -6.79 1.70 8.06
N TYR A 197 -5.81 0.90 8.54
CA TYR A 197 -6.09 -0.43 9.08
C TYR A 197 -5.56 -0.66 10.50
N GLU A 198 -4.25 -0.55 10.66
CA GLU A 198 -3.52 -0.90 11.87
C GLU A 198 -3.17 0.32 12.70
N ARG A 199 -3.42 1.52 12.15
CA ARG A 199 -3.15 2.81 12.79
C ARG A 199 -1.66 2.96 13.12
N ARG A 200 -0.78 2.43 12.27
CA ARG A 200 0.67 2.68 12.31
C ARG A 200 0.97 3.97 11.56
N HIS A 201 2.12 4.57 11.84
CA HIS A 201 2.57 5.76 11.11
C HIS A 201 2.69 5.44 9.61
N SER A 202 2.11 6.27 8.76
CA SER A 202 2.14 6.07 7.31
C SER A 202 3.43 6.62 6.69
N PRO A 203 4.32 5.78 6.15
CA PRO A 203 5.42 6.23 5.31
C PRO A 203 4.89 6.68 3.93
N LEU A 204 5.28 7.88 3.51
CA LEU A 204 4.96 8.46 2.20
C LEU A 204 6.23 8.94 1.50
N LEU A 205 6.20 9.04 0.17
CA LEU A 205 7.38 9.33 -0.63
C LEU A 205 7.68 10.84 -0.66
N HIS A 206 8.96 11.15 -0.51
CA HIS A 206 9.52 12.51 -0.50
C HIS A 206 10.74 12.57 -1.42
N VAL A 207 10.96 13.73 -2.03
CA VAL A 207 12.18 14.04 -2.79
C VAL A 207 12.89 15.22 -2.14
N ALA A 208 14.22 15.26 -2.22
CA ALA A 208 15.01 16.35 -1.66
C ALA A 208 16.27 16.66 -2.48
N ASP A 209 16.66 17.93 -2.43
CA ASP A 209 17.90 18.43 -3.01
C ASP A 209 19.08 18.17 -2.09
N ARG A 210 20.26 18.01 -2.69
CA ARG A 210 21.51 17.84 -1.97
C ARG A 210 22.28 19.16 -1.86
N ALA A 211 22.53 19.61 -0.63
CA ALA A 211 23.40 20.75 -0.36
C ALA A 211 24.89 20.38 -0.52
N ALA A 212 25.76 21.39 -0.56
CA ALA A 212 27.20 21.22 -0.74
C ALA A 212 27.89 20.45 0.40
N ASP A 213 27.33 20.50 1.62
CA ASP A 213 27.81 19.73 2.78
C ASP A 213 27.23 18.29 2.84
N GLY A 214 26.45 17.91 1.83
CA GLY A 214 25.81 16.61 1.72
C GLY A 214 24.43 16.53 2.36
N ARG A 215 24.01 17.49 3.19
CA ARG A 215 22.67 17.47 3.82
C ARG A 215 21.55 17.64 2.80
N LEU A 216 20.38 17.08 3.13
CA LEU A 216 19.18 17.28 2.34
C LEU A 216 18.51 18.62 2.66
N THR A 217 18.07 19.29 1.61
CA THR A 217 17.34 20.57 1.65
C THR A 217 16.14 20.49 0.72
N ASN A 218 15.23 21.46 0.80
CA ASN A 218 14.03 21.52 -0.06
C ASN A 218 13.23 20.21 -0.09
N ILE A 219 13.09 19.55 1.07
CA ILE A 219 12.39 18.28 1.13
C ILE A 219 10.91 18.49 0.82
N ARG A 220 10.39 17.75 -0.17
CA ARG A 220 9.02 17.87 -0.66
C ARG A 220 8.35 16.50 -0.67
N GLN A 221 7.16 16.42 -0.09
CA GLN A 221 6.28 15.26 -0.22
C GLN A 221 5.76 15.16 -1.65
N ILE A 222 5.81 13.97 -2.23
CA ILE A 222 5.40 13.69 -3.61
C ILE A 222 4.33 12.60 -3.71
N SER A 223 4.04 11.87 -2.63
CA SER A 223 2.90 10.96 -2.57
C SER A 223 2.00 11.26 -1.38
N PHE A 224 0.69 11.09 -1.56
CA PHE A 224 -0.34 11.55 -0.61
C PHE A 224 -1.34 10.45 -0.23
N ASN A 225 -0.97 9.17 -0.34
CA ASN A 225 -1.80 8.05 0.12
C ASN A 225 -2.16 8.17 1.62
N GLN A 226 -3.23 7.52 2.05
CA GLN A 226 -3.62 7.47 3.47
C GLN A 226 -2.98 6.31 4.23
N SER A 227 -2.63 5.25 3.50
CA SER A 227 -1.84 4.14 4.03
C SER A 227 -0.37 4.31 3.64
N HIS A 228 0.31 3.27 3.13
CA HIS A 228 1.76 3.29 2.96
C HIS A 228 2.17 3.39 1.48
N ASP A 229 3.17 4.21 1.19
CA ASP A 229 3.90 4.20 -0.09
C ASP A 229 5.40 3.97 0.20
N THR A 230 5.92 2.82 -0.24
CA THR A 230 7.21 2.28 0.24
C THR A 230 7.93 1.46 -0.83
N ASN A 231 9.16 1.04 -0.57
CA ASN A 231 10.02 0.29 -1.48
C ASN A 231 10.16 0.95 -2.85
N PRO A 232 10.49 2.26 -2.91
CA PRO A 232 10.68 2.92 -4.17
C PRO A 232 11.93 2.39 -4.87
N ILE A 233 11.87 2.26 -6.19
CA ILE A 233 13.02 2.12 -7.07
C ILE A 233 12.92 3.12 -8.20
N VAL A 234 14.07 3.52 -8.74
CA VAL A 234 14.14 4.21 -10.02
C VAL A 234 14.31 3.18 -11.15
N HIS A 235 13.35 3.15 -12.07
CA HIS A 235 13.39 2.34 -13.28
C HIS A 235 14.30 3.00 -14.33
N SER A 236 14.85 2.25 -15.28
CA SER A 236 15.68 2.76 -16.39
C SER A 236 15.04 3.91 -17.17
N SER A 237 13.71 3.94 -17.26
CA SER A 237 12.94 5.07 -17.82
C SER A 237 13.05 6.40 -17.05
N GLY A 238 13.59 6.38 -15.83
CA GLY A 238 13.59 7.51 -14.90
C GLY A 238 12.36 7.61 -14.00
N LYS A 239 11.30 6.83 -14.26
CA LYS A 239 10.11 6.75 -13.39
C LYS A 239 10.40 6.02 -12.07
N ILE A 240 9.59 6.32 -11.07
CA ILE A 240 9.64 5.70 -9.75
C ILE A 240 8.59 4.60 -9.68
N ILE A 241 9.01 3.36 -9.42
CA ILE A 241 8.11 2.24 -9.13
C ILE A 241 8.14 1.99 -7.63
N TYR A 242 7.00 1.76 -7.00
CA TYR A 242 6.89 1.61 -5.55
C TYR A 242 5.72 0.72 -5.17
N SER A 243 5.78 0.16 -3.96
CA SER A 243 4.69 -0.61 -3.36
C SER A 243 3.75 0.32 -2.62
N ARG A 244 2.46 0.24 -2.94
CA ARG A 244 1.41 1.06 -2.30
C ARG A 244 0.44 0.16 -1.56
N TRP A 245 0.14 0.45 -0.31
CA TRP A 245 -1.03 -0.11 0.37
C TRP A 245 -2.28 0.64 -0.07
N GLU A 246 -3.08 0.04 -0.95
CA GLU A 246 -4.38 0.54 -1.37
C GLU A 246 -5.47 0.02 -0.42
N HIS A 247 -6.05 0.92 0.38
CA HIS A 247 -7.04 0.57 1.38
C HIS A 247 -8.22 1.54 1.49
N LEU A 248 -8.60 2.20 0.39
CA LEU A 248 -9.87 2.91 0.32
C LEU A 248 -11.04 1.91 0.25
N GLY A 249 -11.58 1.52 1.41
CA GLY A 249 -12.70 0.58 1.49
C GLY A 249 -12.25 -0.88 1.37
N ASP A 250 -12.96 -1.66 0.54
CA ASP A 250 -12.73 -3.10 0.43
C ASP A 250 -11.46 -3.60 -0.32
N PRO A 251 -10.69 -2.82 -1.12
CA PRO A 251 -9.52 -3.32 -1.82
C PRO A 251 -8.51 -4.01 -0.89
N ASN A 252 -7.98 -3.31 0.12
CA ASN A 252 -6.98 -3.79 1.08
C ASN A 252 -5.90 -4.69 0.41
N LYS A 253 -5.17 -4.10 -0.55
CA LYS A 253 -4.15 -4.73 -1.41
C LYS A 253 -2.84 -3.94 -1.37
N PHE A 254 -1.76 -4.60 -1.78
CA PHE A 254 -0.47 -3.94 -2.00
C PHE A 254 0.00 -4.11 -3.46
N PRO A 255 -0.62 -3.38 -4.42
CA PRO A 255 -0.13 -3.32 -5.80
C PRO A 255 1.19 -2.56 -5.93
N LEU A 256 1.81 -2.70 -7.10
CA LEU A 256 2.88 -1.81 -7.53
C LEU A 256 2.28 -0.59 -8.24
N PHE A 257 2.78 0.59 -7.90
CA PHE A 257 2.45 1.86 -8.52
C PHE A 257 3.69 2.44 -9.21
N VAL A 258 3.45 3.35 -10.14
CA VAL A 258 4.48 4.11 -10.85
C VAL A 258 4.16 5.60 -10.84
N MET A 259 5.16 6.47 -10.77
CA MET A 259 5.00 7.93 -10.90
C MET A 259 6.26 8.60 -11.46
N ASN A 260 6.18 9.88 -11.83
CA ASN A 260 7.37 10.67 -12.13
C ASN A 260 8.08 11.11 -10.83
N PRO A 261 9.40 11.37 -10.85
CA PRO A 261 10.14 11.79 -9.65
C PRO A 261 9.66 13.08 -8.99
N ASP A 262 8.88 13.91 -9.69
CA ASP A 262 8.29 15.14 -9.15
C ASP A 262 6.92 14.94 -8.46
N GLY A 263 6.39 13.71 -8.44
CA GLY A 263 5.09 13.34 -7.85
C GLY A 263 3.91 13.36 -8.82
N THR A 264 4.14 13.77 -10.07
CA THR A 264 3.11 13.78 -11.10
C THR A 264 2.84 12.39 -11.67
N ARG A 265 1.66 12.22 -12.27
CA ARG A 265 1.24 11.00 -12.97
C ARG A 265 1.34 9.69 -12.15
N PRO A 266 0.90 9.63 -10.87
CA PRO A 266 0.87 8.37 -10.16
C PRO A 266 -0.20 7.45 -10.74
N PHE A 267 0.18 6.23 -11.09
CA PHE A 267 -0.70 5.24 -11.70
C PHE A 267 -0.43 3.84 -11.15
N VAL A 268 -1.47 3.00 -11.17
CA VAL A 268 -1.31 1.58 -10.85
C VAL A 268 -0.51 0.91 -11.96
N MET A 269 0.59 0.27 -11.60
CA MET A 269 1.41 -0.45 -12.54
C MET A 269 1.00 -1.93 -12.67
N TYR A 270 0.78 -2.60 -11.53
CA TYR A 270 0.44 -4.02 -11.52
C TYR A 270 -0.26 -4.46 -10.23
N GLY A 271 -1.18 -5.43 -10.35
CA GLY A 271 -1.66 -6.22 -9.21
C GLY A 271 -2.94 -5.71 -8.55
N ASN A 272 -3.46 -4.55 -8.94
CA ASN A 272 -4.68 -4.00 -8.35
C ASN A 272 -5.95 -4.73 -8.83
N HIS A 273 -5.97 -5.23 -10.08
CA HIS A 273 -7.10 -5.99 -10.63
C HIS A 273 -6.94 -7.51 -10.55
N THR A 274 -5.84 -8.01 -9.98
CA THR A 274 -5.67 -9.46 -9.78
C THR A 274 -6.85 -10.04 -8.99
N PRO A 275 -7.49 -11.14 -9.47
CA PRO A 275 -8.70 -11.68 -8.86
C PRO A 275 -8.53 -12.03 -7.39
N ARG A 276 -9.56 -11.77 -6.55
CA ARG A 276 -9.55 -12.12 -5.12
C ARG A 276 -9.30 -13.62 -4.87
N GLU A 277 -9.73 -14.46 -5.80
CA GLU A 277 -9.55 -15.92 -5.78
C GLU A 277 -8.07 -16.34 -5.86
N SER A 278 -7.21 -15.43 -6.36
CA SER A 278 -5.76 -15.62 -6.45
C SER A 278 -5.00 -15.28 -5.15
N GLY A 279 -5.71 -14.97 -4.06
CA GLY A 279 -5.16 -14.59 -2.75
C GLY A 279 -5.08 -13.07 -2.54
N SER A 280 -4.99 -12.61 -1.28
CA SER A 280 -4.67 -11.21 -0.94
C SER A 280 -3.16 -11.00 -1.13
N ARG A 281 -2.72 -10.94 -2.39
CA ARG A 281 -1.32 -10.83 -2.78
C ARG A 281 -0.79 -9.45 -2.40
N VAL A 282 0.38 -9.43 -1.80
CA VAL A 282 1.13 -8.24 -1.46
C VAL A 282 2.43 -8.26 -2.26
N PHE A 283 2.63 -7.26 -3.11
CA PHE A 283 3.84 -7.07 -3.90
C PHE A 283 4.73 -6.06 -3.19
N LEU A 284 5.94 -6.47 -2.81
CA LEU A 284 6.91 -5.65 -2.08
C LEU A 284 8.30 -5.74 -2.73
N GLU A 285 9.18 -4.82 -2.34
CA GLU A 285 10.60 -4.85 -2.70
C GLU A 285 10.85 -5.02 -4.22
N PRO A 286 10.19 -4.25 -5.10
CA PRO A 286 10.40 -4.38 -6.53
C PRO A 286 11.85 -4.04 -6.90
N ARG A 287 12.41 -4.73 -7.90
CA ARG A 287 13.69 -4.39 -8.54
C ARG A 287 13.60 -4.62 -10.05
N GLU A 288 14.28 -3.78 -10.81
CA GLU A 288 14.33 -3.88 -12.28
C GLU A 288 15.30 -4.98 -12.75
N LEU A 289 14.84 -5.77 -13.72
CA LEU A 289 15.60 -6.78 -14.45
C LEU A 289 16.21 -6.18 -15.73
N ALA A 290 17.19 -6.87 -16.31
CA ALA A 290 17.94 -6.39 -17.47
C ALA A 290 17.10 -6.26 -18.75
N ASP A 291 15.94 -6.92 -18.80
CA ASP A 291 14.96 -6.82 -19.87
C ASP A 291 13.85 -5.79 -19.59
N GLY A 292 13.98 -5.00 -18.52
CA GLY A 292 12.96 -4.02 -18.09
C GLY A 292 11.79 -4.63 -17.32
N GLY A 293 11.75 -5.96 -17.13
CA GLY A 293 10.80 -6.60 -16.23
C GLY A 293 11.05 -6.26 -14.76
N ILE A 294 10.10 -6.57 -13.89
CA ILE A 294 10.23 -6.33 -12.44
C ILE A 294 10.27 -7.65 -11.69
N VAL A 295 11.29 -7.88 -10.87
CA VAL A 295 11.27 -8.93 -9.84
C VAL A 295 10.80 -8.32 -8.52
N CYS A 296 9.98 -9.04 -7.76
CA CYS A 296 9.49 -8.57 -6.48
C CYS A 296 9.24 -9.73 -5.51
N SER A 297 9.16 -9.40 -4.23
CA SER A 297 8.62 -10.27 -3.20
C SER A 297 7.11 -10.32 -3.32
N VAL A 298 6.54 -11.51 -3.22
CA VAL A 298 5.09 -11.72 -3.22
C VAL A 298 4.70 -12.51 -1.98
N MET A 299 3.92 -11.89 -1.11
CA MET A 299 3.46 -12.51 0.13
C MET A 299 1.94 -12.50 0.27
N GLU A 300 1.44 -13.30 1.19
CA GLU A 300 0.05 -13.25 1.61
C GLU A 300 -0.10 -12.17 2.69
N ARG A 301 -1.10 -11.29 2.56
CA ARG A 301 -1.32 -10.19 3.52
C ARG A 301 -1.39 -10.65 4.99
N ASN A 302 -1.96 -11.82 5.24
CA ASN A 302 -2.12 -12.37 6.59
C ASN A 302 -0.96 -13.30 7.00
N SER A 303 0.16 -13.28 6.28
CA SER A 303 1.34 -14.08 6.62
C SER A 303 1.85 -13.72 8.02
N PRO A 304 2.19 -14.72 8.87
CA PRO A 304 2.76 -14.46 10.20
C PRO A 304 4.22 -13.98 10.17
N PHE A 305 4.86 -14.05 8.99
CA PHE A 305 6.23 -13.58 8.74
C PHE A 305 6.25 -12.65 7.53
N GLU A 306 7.13 -11.66 7.56
CA GLU A 306 7.49 -10.92 6.36
C GLU A 306 8.33 -11.81 5.44
N GLY A 307 7.92 -11.90 4.18
CA GLY A 307 8.49 -12.76 3.14
C GLY A 307 7.47 -13.75 2.57
N GLY A 308 7.76 -14.31 1.41
CA GLY A 308 6.86 -15.24 0.73
C GLY A 308 7.55 -15.94 -0.43
N ALA A 309 7.00 -15.72 -1.62
CA ALA A 309 7.56 -16.15 -2.89
C ALA A 309 8.31 -15.00 -3.58
N ILE A 310 9.13 -15.33 -4.57
CA ILE A 310 9.70 -14.34 -5.50
C ILE A 310 9.04 -14.55 -6.85
N ALA A 311 8.61 -13.45 -7.47
CA ALA A 311 8.01 -13.48 -8.79
C ALA A 311 8.55 -12.38 -9.70
N ILE A 312 8.49 -12.67 -11.00
CA ILE A 312 8.79 -11.74 -12.09
C ILE A 312 7.47 -11.30 -12.71
N ILE A 313 7.32 -9.99 -12.84
CA ILE A 313 6.24 -9.29 -13.53
C ILE A 313 6.79 -8.84 -14.89
N ASP A 314 6.12 -9.30 -15.95
CA ASP A 314 6.34 -8.79 -17.28
C ASP A 314 5.45 -7.57 -17.52
N ILE A 315 6.07 -6.39 -17.43
CA ILE A 315 5.39 -5.09 -17.45
C ILE A 315 4.85 -4.72 -18.84
N SER A 316 5.23 -5.49 -19.87
CA SER A 316 4.74 -5.33 -21.25
C SER A 316 3.34 -5.91 -21.46
N LYS A 317 2.81 -6.64 -20.47
CA LYS A 317 1.55 -7.37 -20.58
C LYS A 317 0.59 -6.93 -19.49
N SER A 318 -0.71 -7.16 -19.70
CA SER A 318 -1.79 -6.80 -18.77
C SER A 318 -1.68 -7.51 -17.41
N ASP A 319 -2.57 -7.16 -16.48
CA ASP A 319 -2.69 -7.86 -15.20
C ASP A 319 -2.77 -9.41 -15.39
N ASP A 320 -2.21 -10.15 -14.43
CA ASP A 320 -2.03 -11.62 -14.39
C ASP A 320 -0.82 -12.23 -15.15
N ASN A 321 0.11 -11.41 -15.66
CA ASN A 321 1.40 -11.90 -16.22
C ASN A 321 2.52 -12.04 -15.17
N LEU A 322 2.30 -12.96 -14.22
CA LEU A 322 3.20 -13.24 -13.10
C LEU A 322 3.91 -14.59 -13.27
N THR A 323 5.24 -14.61 -13.16
CA THR A 323 6.03 -15.86 -13.15
C THR A 323 6.70 -16.04 -11.80
N PHE A 324 6.28 -17.04 -11.03
CA PHE A 324 6.99 -17.42 -9.80
C PHE A 324 8.32 -18.09 -10.12
N ILE A 325 9.38 -17.62 -9.48
CA ILE A 325 10.74 -18.18 -9.61
C ILE A 325 11.21 -18.84 -8.31
N SER A 326 10.57 -18.56 -7.19
CA SER A 326 10.73 -19.39 -5.98
C SER A 326 10.04 -20.76 -6.17
N PRO A 327 10.49 -21.81 -5.45
CA PRO A 327 9.85 -23.12 -5.51
C PRO A 327 8.33 -23.08 -5.20
N GLU A 328 7.54 -23.98 -5.79
CA GLU A 328 6.09 -24.09 -5.51
C GLU A 328 5.77 -24.34 -4.01
N THR A 329 6.75 -24.78 -3.24
CA THR A 329 6.65 -24.99 -1.78
C THR A 329 6.86 -23.73 -0.95
N SER A 330 7.12 -22.57 -1.58
CA SER A 330 7.17 -21.28 -0.91
C SER A 330 5.76 -20.80 -0.56
N PRO A 331 5.56 -20.21 0.63
CA PRO A 331 4.23 -19.83 1.07
C PRO A 331 3.71 -18.71 0.19
N PHE A 332 2.66 -19.02 -0.57
CA PHE A 332 1.88 -18.01 -1.29
C PHE A 332 0.39 -18.37 -1.41
N ASN A 333 -0.05 -19.42 -0.73
CA ASN A 333 -1.45 -19.81 -0.68
C ASN A 333 -1.65 -20.73 0.53
N ASN A 334 -2.39 -20.26 1.54
CA ASN A 334 -2.69 -20.97 2.79
C ASN A 334 -3.61 -22.20 2.62
N ASN A 335 -3.37 -23.04 1.61
CA ASN A 335 -4.03 -24.33 1.40
C ASN A 335 -3.61 -25.41 2.42
N ASN A 336 -3.25 -25.03 3.65
CA ASN A 336 -2.80 -25.94 4.72
C ASN A 336 -1.58 -26.80 4.32
N ARG A 337 -0.81 -26.39 3.29
CA ARG A 337 0.46 -27.02 2.93
C ARG A 337 1.57 -26.33 3.71
N TYR A 338 2.18 -27.07 4.63
CA TYR A 338 3.39 -26.64 5.35
C TYR A 338 4.46 -26.20 4.34
N SER A 339 4.71 -24.90 4.24
CA SER A 339 5.77 -24.37 3.38
C SER A 339 7.13 -24.74 3.96
N ARG A 340 8.11 -24.92 3.08
CA ARG A 340 9.49 -25.22 3.50
C ARG A 340 10.40 -24.01 3.40
N ALA A 341 10.23 -23.09 2.45
CA ALA A 341 11.13 -21.95 2.31
C ALA A 341 10.42 -20.62 2.07
N VAL A 342 10.87 -19.56 2.74
CA VAL A 342 10.34 -18.19 2.63
C VAL A 342 11.43 -17.30 2.05
N PHE A 343 11.07 -16.41 1.13
CA PHE A 343 12.00 -15.53 0.41
C PHE A 343 11.62 -14.06 0.61
N LYS A 344 12.61 -13.16 0.65
CA LYS A 344 12.42 -11.71 0.53
C LYS A 344 13.62 -11.02 -0.12
N THR A 345 13.46 -9.72 -0.35
CA THR A 345 14.48 -8.74 -0.78
C THR A 345 15.27 -9.20 -2.01
N PRO A 346 14.61 -9.44 -3.16
CA PRO A 346 15.31 -9.82 -4.37
C PRO A 346 16.20 -8.67 -4.87
N TYR A 347 17.38 -9.00 -5.37
CA TYR A 347 18.33 -8.06 -5.95
C TYR A 347 18.96 -8.65 -7.23
N PRO A 348 18.58 -8.16 -8.42
CA PRO A 348 19.13 -8.60 -9.70
C PRO A 348 20.61 -8.28 -9.85
N ILE A 349 21.35 -9.21 -10.45
CA ILE A 349 22.76 -9.05 -10.79
C ILE A 349 23.04 -9.65 -12.17
N LEU A 350 24.08 -9.13 -12.84
CA LEU A 350 24.56 -9.65 -14.10
C LEU A 350 25.91 -10.34 -13.93
N ASP A 351 25.98 -11.64 -14.24
CA ASP A 351 27.21 -12.39 -14.41
C ASP A 351 27.64 -12.34 -15.89
N PRO A 352 28.56 -11.45 -16.30
CA PRO A 352 28.97 -11.30 -17.68
C PRO A 352 29.82 -12.48 -18.18
N THR A 353 30.18 -13.43 -17.31
CA THR A 353 30.93 -14.64 -17.68
C THR A 353 30.02 -15.84 -17.92
N ALA A 354 28.77 -15.77 -17.46
CA ALA A 354 27.79 -16.81 -17.72
C ALA A 354 27.31 -16.77 -19.19
N SER A 355 26.76 -17.89 -19.64
CA SER A 355 26.06 -17.96 -20.93
C SER A 355 24.87 -17.01 -20.93
N THR A 356 24.48 -16.49 -22.10
CA THR A 356 23.45 -15.45 -22.23
C THR A 356 22.14 -15.80 -21.52
N ASP A 357 21.73 -17.06 -21.56
CA ASP A 357 20.53 -17.62 -20.91
C ASP A 357 20.62 -17.69 -19.38
N ARG A 358 21.83 -17.61 -18.81
CA ARG A 358 22.07 -17.66 -17.36
C ARG A 358 22.81 -16.42 -16.85
N ARG A 359 22.85 -15.36 -17.66
CA ARG A 359 23.59 -14.13 -17.36
C ARG A 359 22.99 -13.38 -16.20
N GLU A 360 21.67 -13.34 -16.11
CA GLU A 360 20.96 -12.66 -15.03
C GLU A 360 20.70 -13.62 -13.87
N LYS A 361 21.07 -13.18 -12.66
CA LYS A 361 20.85 -13.91 -11.40
C LYS A 361 20.06 -13.01 -10.45
N ILE A 362 19.46 -13.63 -9.44
CA ILE A 362 18.73 -12.95 -8.37
C ILE A 362 19.38 -13.34 -7.03
N LEU A 363 19.94 -12.35 -6.34
CA LEU A 363 20.33 -12.45 -4.94
C LEU A 363 19.09 -12.25 -4.07
N VAL A 364 18.90 -13.05 -3.03
CA VAL A 364 17.69 -13.06 -2.20
C VAL A 364 18.05 -13.34 -0.74
N ALA A 365 17.22 -12.86 0.18
CA ALA A 365 17.16 -13.42 1.52
C ALA A 365 16.22 -14.63 1.52
N MET A 366 16.63 -15.75 2.09
CA MET A 366 15.81 -16.96 2.14
C MET A 366 15.98 -17.72 3.45
N SER A 367 14.86 -18.19 4.02
CA SER A 367 14.82 -19.12 5.14
C SER A 367 14.39 -20.52 4.68
N PRO A 368 15.17 -21.60 4.93
CA PRO A 368 14.89 -22.97 4.46
C PRO A 368 13.93 -23.77 5.35
N TYR A 369 13.52 -23.23 6.51
CA TYR A 369 12.54 -23.84 7.41
C TYR A 369 11.81 -22.75 8.21
N PRO A 370 10.55 -22.41 7.91
CA PRO A 370 9.71 -21.77 8.92
C PRO A 370 9.44 -22.84 10.00
N VAL A 371 10.05 -22.70 11.18
CA VAL A 371 9.78 -23.62 12.30
C VAL A 371 8.39 -23.31 12.81
N ASN A 372 7.38 -24.07 12.44
CA ASN A 372 6.04 -23.99 13.03
C ASN A 372 5.81 -25.21 13.93
N THR A 373 5.93 -25.03 15.25
CA THR A 373 5.67 -26.09 16.23
C THR A 373 4.26 -26.03 16.83
N GLY A 374 3.41 -25.11 16.37
CA GLY A 374 2.12 -24.82 16.98
C GLY A 374 2.16 -23.94 18.24
N GLU A 375 3.36 -23.70 18.82
CA GLU A 375 3.56 -22.77 19.95
C GLU A 375 4.62 -21.68 19.64
N GLU A 376 5.58 -21.95 18.74
CA GLU A 376 6.63 -21.00 18.33
C GLU A 376 6.85 -21.04 16.80
N GLU A 377 7.01 -19.86 16.19
CA GLU A 377 7.13 -19.63 14.75
C GLU A 377 8.40 -18.79 14.43
N SER A 378 9.48 -19.38 13.86
CA SER A 378 10.75 -18.67 13.51
C SER A 378 11.19 -18.84 12.07
N VAL A 379 11.87 -17.83 11.56
CA VAL A 379 12.67 -17.86 10.32
C VAL A 379 14.15 -17.59 10.61
N ASP A 380 15.04 -18.17 9.82
CA ASP A 380 16.49 -17.90 9.81
C ASP A 380 16.86 -17.49 8.38
N TYR A 381 16.83 -16.20 8.09
CA TYR A 381 17.11 -15.68 6.76
C TYR A 381 18.62 -15.65 6.49
N GLY A 382 19.05 -16.34 5.44
CA GLY A 382 20.40 -16.24 4.89
C GLY A 382 20.39 -15.62 3.50
N LEU A 383 21.58 -15.23 3.01
CA LEU A 383 21.76 -14.74 1.65
C LEU A 383 21.98 -15.89 0.67
N TYR A 384 21.20 -15.93 -0.39
CA TYR A 384 21.29 -16.92 -1.45
C TYR A 384 21.26 -16.27 -2.82
N VAL A 385 21.88 -16.91 -3.82
CA VAL A 385 21.79 -16.50 -5.23
C VAL A 385 21.16 -17.63 -6.06
N MET A 386 20.29 -17.28 -7.00
CA MET A 386 19.71 -18.21 -7.98
C MET A 386 19.75 -17.62 -9.38
N ASP A 387 19.60 -18.48 -10.39
CA ASP A 387 19.39 -18.03 -11.78
C ASP A 387 18.02 -17.34 -11.89
N LYS A 388 17.84 -16.46 -12.89
CA LYS A 388 16.55 -15.77 -13.14
C LYS A 388 15.36 -16.73 -13.27
N ASP A 389 15.58 -17.97 -13.70
CA ASP A 389 14.53 -19.00 -13.82
C ASP A 389 14.24 -19.76 -12.51
N GLY A 390 14.84 -19.34 -11.39
CA GLY A 390 14.65 -19.96 -10.08
C GLY A 390 15.54 -21.17 -9.80
N LYS A 391 16.37 -21.60 -10.76
CA LYS A 391 17.25 -22.76 -10.60
C LYS A 391 18.59 -22.38 -9.97
N ASN A 392 19.35 -23.41 -9.60
CA ASN A 392 20.73 -23.27 -9.14
C ASN A 392 20.90 -22.37 -7.90
N LEU A 393 19.93 -22.42 -6.99
CA LEU A 393 19.97 -21.73 -5.71
C LEU A 393 21.19 -22.15 -4.89
N ARG A 394 21.99 -21.18 -4.46
CA ARG A 394 23.26 -21.37 -3.75
C ARG A 394 23.35 -20.44 -2.56
N LEU A 395 23.77 -20.97 -1.40
CA LEU A 395 24.05 -20.18 -0.22
C LEU A 395 25.29 -19.31 -0.44
N ILE A 396 25.20 -18.03 -0.05
CA ILE A 396 26.30 -17.07 -0.01
C ILE A 396 26.81 -16.91 1.41
N TYR A 397 25.91 -16.58 2.35
CA TYR A 397 26.24 -16.34 3.75
C TYR A 397 25.00 -16.56 4.61
N ASN A 398 25.17 -17.19 5.77
CA ASN A 398 24.13 -17.30 6.80
C ASN A 398 24.81 -17.34 8.17
N ASP A 399 24.45 -16.42 9.06
CA ASP A 399 24.77 -16.50 10.48
C ASP A 399 23.51 -16.94 11.23
N PRO A 400 23.45 -18.17 11.77
CA PRO A 400 22.22 -18.72 12.36
C PRO A 400 21.73 -17.97 13.62
N ASP A 401 22.44 -16.94 14.08
CA ASP A 401 22.02 -16.08 15.18
C ASP A 401 21.34 -14.77 14.71
N PHE A 402 21.36 -14.47 13.41
CA PHE A 402 20.83 -13.24 12.81
C PHE A 402 19.96 -13.55 11.58
N ASN A 403 19.14 -12.57 11.18
CA ASN A 403 18.55 -12.57 9.84
C ASN A 403 19.43 -11.74 8.92
N GLU A 404 19.90 -12.30 7.82
CA GLU A 404 20.52 -11.56 6.73
C GLU A 404 19.52 -11.17 5.65
N VAL A 405 19.29 -9.86 5.52
CA VAL A 405 18.27 -9.27 4.65
C VAL A 405 18.81 -8.04 3.90
N ASP A 406 18.00 -7.51 2.97
CA ASP A 406 18.31 -6.34 2.13
C ASP A 406 19.68 -6.38 1.45
N PRO A 407 20.04 -7.48 0.75
CA PRO A 407 21.33 -7.56 0.10
C PRO A 407 21.40 -6.62 -1.11
N VAL A 408 22.46 -5.81 -1.17
CA VAL A 408 22.80 -4.97 -2.32
C VAL A 408 24.25 -5.16 -2.72
N VAL A 409 24.51 -5.18 -4.02
CA VAL A 409 25.85 -5.46 -4.53
C VAL A 409 26.63 -4.19 -4.78
N VAL A 410 27.88 -4.16 -4.34
CA VAL A 410 28.82 -3.06 -4.58
C VAL A 410 29.34 -3.14 -6.01
N ALA A 411 28.66 -2.44 -6.92
CA ALA A 411 29.11 -2.24 -8.29
C ALA A 411 28.55 -0.93 -8.86
N PRO A 412 29.22 -0.32 -9.86
CA PRO A 412 28.60 0.72 -10.68
C PRO A 412 27.30 0.21 -11.31
N ARG A 413 26.25 1.05 -11.33
CA ARG A 413 24.91 0.67 -11.79
C ARG A 413 24.88 0.24 -13.25
N GLU A 414 25.79 0.75 -14.09
CA GLU A 414 26.01 0.30 -15.47
C GLU A 414 26.37 -1.19 -15.59
N LYS A 415 26.84 -1.82 -14.50
CA LYS A 415 27.16 -3.27 -14.44
C LYS A 415 26.04 -4.09 -13.80
N LEU A 416 25.00 -3.46 -13.28
CA LEU A 416 23.81 -4.10 -12.72
C LEU A 416 22.71 -4.18 -13.78
N SER A 417 21.70 -5.01 -13.53
CA SER A 417 20.49 -5.04 -14.34
C SER A 417 19.79 -3.66 -14.31
N GLY A 418 19.27 -3.21 -15.45
CA GLY A 418 18.57 -1.91 -15.59
C GLY A 418 19.45 -0.72 -16.01
N GLY A 419 20.78 -0.79 -15.86
CA GLY A 419 21.68 0.28 -16.31
C GLY A 419 21.47 1.65 -15.64
N LEU A 420 21.93 2.73 -16.28
CA LEU A 420 21.76 4.09 -15.77
C LEU A 420 20.36 4.62 -16.12
N PRO A 421 19.56 5.06 -15.13
CA PRO A 421 18.24 5.62 -15.40
C PRO A 421 18.28 6.94 -16.17
N GLN A 422 17.25 7.18 -16.99
CA GLN A 422 17.03 8.47 -17.63
C GLN A 422 16.70 9.55 -16.59
N VAL A 423 17.13 10.79 -16.86
CA VAL A 423 16.74 11.94 -16.06
C VAL A 423 15.38 12.44 -16.55
N ILE A 424 14.35 12.32 -15.71
CA ILE A 424 13.08 13.03 -15.89
C ILE A 424 13.19 14.35 -15.13
N PRO A 425 13.27 15.52 -15.80
CA PRO A 425 13.22 16.80 -15.12
C PRO A 425 11.83 17.03 -14.54
N MET A 426 11.76 17.88 -13.51
CA MET A 426 10.48 18.36 -12.99
C MET A 426 9.68 19.07 -14.10
N ASP A 427 8.37 18.81 -14.17
CA ASP A 427 7.52 19.50 -15.13
C ASP A 427 7.55 21.02 -14.87
N ALA A 428 7.88 21.81 -15.89
CA ALA A 428 8.02 23.25 -15.77
C ALA A 428 6.72 23.95 -15.32
N LYS A 429 5.53 23.41 -15.65
CA LYS A 429 4.27 23.95 -15.15
C LYS A 429 4.15 23.71 -13.65
N VAL A 430 4.52 22.52 -13.19
CA VAL A 430 4.50 22.17 -11.77
C VAL A 430 5.52 22.99 -11.00
N GLU A 431 6.73 23.16 -11.54
CA GLU A 431 7.77 24.00 -10.94
C GLU A 431 7.31 25.45 -10.80
N ASN A 432 6.76 26.03 -11.87
CA ASN A 432 6.23 27.39 -11.84
C ASN A 432 5.06 27.53 -10.85
N ALA A 433 4.15 26.56 -10.82
CA ALA A 433 3.01 26.55 -9.92
C ALA A 433 3.43 26.46 -8.44
N ILE A 434 4.40 25.61 -8.11
CA ILE A 434 4.98 25.53 -6.77
C ILE A 434 5.63 26.89 -6.40
N ASN A 435 6.44 27.45 -7.30
CA ASN A 435 7.12 28.73 -7.06
C ASN A 435 6.17 29.92 -6.91
N SER A 436 5.02 29.89 -7.60
CA SER A 436 3.98 30.92 -7.46
C SER A 436 3.04 30.71 -6.27
N GLY A 437 3.19 29.60 -5.53
CA GLY A 437 2.32 29.24 -4.41
C GLY A 437 0.92 28.78 -4.83
N GLN A 438 0.75 28.28 -6.06
CA GLN A 438 -0.50 27.66 -6.48
C GLN A 438 -0.79 26.42 -5.62
N GLN A 439 -2.05 26.24 -5.24
CA GLN A 439 -2.49 25.17 -4.33
C GLN A 439 -3.43 24.17 -4.99
N THR A 440 -3.59 24.25 -6.30
CA THR A 440 -4.55 23.47 -7.09
C THR A 440 -3.88 22.78 -8.26
N GLY A 441 -4.47 21.68 -8.71
CA GLY A 441 -4.17 20.97 -9.95
C GLY A 441 -5.47 20.61 -10.66
N PHE A 442 -5.39 19.93 -11.80
CA PHE A 442 -6.54 19.71 -12.66
C PHE A 442 -6.69 18.25 -13.04
N PHE A 443 -7.91 17.75 -12.92
CA PHE A 443 -8.32 16.51 -13.54
C PHE A 443 -9.18 16.79 -14.78
N PHE A 444 -9.04 15.94 -15.78
CA PHE A 444 -9.91 15.89 -16.94
C PHE A 444 -10.22 14.44 -17.27
N ASP A 445 -11.46 14.16 -17.63
CA ASP A 445 -11.87 12.88 -18.21
C ASP A 445 -12.57 13.12 -19.54
N ALA A 446 -12.21 12.32 -20.55
CA ALA A 446 -12.74 12.47 -21.90
C ALA A 446 -14.17 11.94 -22.05
N ASN A 447 -14.52 10.86 -21.34
CA ASN A 447 -15.86 10.27 -21.38
C ASN A 447 -16.10 9.36 -20.16
N VAL A 448 -16.92 9.82 -19.22
CA VAL A 448 -17.26 9.04 -18.02
C VAL A 448 -18.12 7.82 -18.34
N TYR A 449 -18.78 7.76 -19.49
CA TYR A 449 -19.68 6.66 -19.83
C TYR A 449 -18.95 5.40 -20.27
N ASP A 450 -17.71 5.52 -20.72
CA ASP A 450 -16.91 4.38 -21.14
C ASP A 450 -16.00 3.91 -20.01
N ARG A 451 -15.86 2.59 -19.91
CA ARG A 451 -14.99 1.92 -18.96
C ARG A 451 -14.10 0.91 -19.65
N ALA A 452 -12.84 0.82 -19.21
CA ALA A 452 -11.99 -0.27 -19.65
C ALA A 452 -12.48 -1.60 -19.08
N THR A 453 -12.64 -2.56 -19.96
CA THR A 453 -12.87 -3.97 -19.60
C THR A 453 -11.55 -4.73 -19.47
N ASN A 454 -11.58 -5.95 -18.95
CA ASN A 454 -10.38 -6.77 -18.70
C ASN A 454 -9.52 -7.06 -19.93
N ASP A 455 -10.03 -6.81 -21.15
CA ASP A 455 -9.30 -6.93 -22.41
C ASP A 455 -8.73 -5.59 -22.92
N GLY A 456 -8.72 -4.55 -22.07
CA GLY A 456 -8.21 -3.21 -22.38
C GLY A 456 -9.09 -2.38 -23.31
N GLN A 457 -10.25 -2.88 -23.73
CA GLN A 457 -11.17 -2.12 -24.59
C GLN A 457 -12.10 -1.23 -23.77
N MET A 458 -12.30 0.00 -24.23
CA MET A 458 -13.31 0.90 -23.68
C MET A 458 -14.71 0.49 -24.16
N ARG A 459 -15.65 0.32 -23.23
CA ARG A 459 -17.05 -0.02 -23.51
C ARG A 459 -17.99 0.76 -22.59
N PRO A 460 -19.24 1.01 -22.98
CA PRO A 460 -20.22 1.64 -22.09
C PRO A 460 -20.33 0.88 -20.76
N ASP A 461 -20.13 1.55 -19.63
CA ASP A 461 -20.24 0.92 -18.32
C ASP A 461 -21.73 0.55 -18.06
N PRO A 462 -22.05 -0.71 -17.73
CA PRO A 462 -23.41 -1.14 -17.49
C PRO A 462 -24.09 -0.40 -16.33
N ASN A 463 -23.34 0.20 -15.40
CA ASN A 463 -23.89 1.03 -14.33
C ASN A 463 -24.42 2.38 -14.83
N PHE A 464 -24.07 2.79 -16.06
CA PHE A 464 -24.53 4.05 -16.67
C PHE A 464 -25.56 3.83 -17.78
N VAL A 465 -25.86 2.57 -18.10
CA VAL A 465 -26.84 2.18 -19.12
C VAL A 465 -28.16 1.82 -18.43
N ASN A 466 -29.23 2.49 -18.83
CA ASN A 466 -30.57 2.16 -18.38
C ASN A 466 -31.00 0.77 -18.88
N ARG A 467 -32.01 0.17 -18.23
CA ARG A 467 -32.57 -1.15 -18.63
C ARG A 467 -33.07 -1.19 -20.09
N ASP A 468 -33.39 -0.04 -20.67
CA ASP A 468 -33.82 0.13 -22.07
C ASP A 468 -32.65 0.36 -23.06
N GLY A 469 -31.40 0.37 -22.58
CA GLY A 469 -30.20 0.59 -23.36
C GLY A 469 -29.81 2.06 -23.57
N SER A 470 -30.55 3.02 -23.00
CA SER A 470 -30.19 4.44 -23.09
C SER A 470 -29.04 4.82 -22.13
N ILE A 471 -28.13 5.68 -22.60
CA ILE A 471 -27.00 6.24 -21.84
C ILE A 471 -27.48 7.57 -21.24
N GLY A 472 -27.65 7.69 -19.93
CA GLY A 472 -28.25 8.90 -19.37
C GLY A 472 -28.20 9.11 -17.88
N GLN A 473 -27.49 8.29 -17.11
CA GLN A 473 -27.54 8.38 -15.66
C GLN A 473 -26.57 9.43 -15.09
N VAL A 474 -25.35 9.59 -15.60
CA VAL A 474 -24.37 10.49 -14.96
C VAL A 474 -24.64 11.96 -15.28
N LYS A 475 -24.73 12.81 -14.24
CA LYS A 475 -24.87 14.27 -14.35
C LYS A 475 -23.80 15.04 -13.59
N TRP A 476 -23.26 14.46 -12.52
CA TRP A 476 -22.34 15.16 -11.64
C TRP A 476 -21.16 14.28 -11.26
N LEU A 477 -20.06 14.94 -10.93
CA LEU A 477 -18.90 14.39 -10.28
C LEU A 477 -18.85 14.95 -8.86
N ARG A 478 -18.71 14.10 -7.85
CA ARG A 478 -18.36 14.48 -6.47
C ARG A 478 -16.88 14.18 -6.27
N ILE A 479 -16.13 15.18 -5.81
CA ILE A 479 -14.73 15.03 -5.38
C ILE A 479 -14.73 14.93 -3.86
N LEU A 480 -14.10 13.88 -3.34
CA LEU A 480 -13.92 13.66 -1.91
C LEU A 480 -12.44 13.66 -1.57
N GLU A 481 -12.13 14.15 -0.38
CA GLU A 481 -10.80 14.13 0.21
C GLU A 481 -10.81 13.25 1.44
N ALA A 482 -9.74 12.49 1.64
CA ALA A 482 -9.50 11.84 2.92
C ALA A 482 -9.36 12.87 4.04
N VAL A 483 -9.87 12.56 5.22
CA VAL A 483 -9.55 13.31 6.44
C VAL A 483 -8.52 12.48 7.20
N PRO A 484 -7.23 12.83 7.13
CA PRO A 484 -6.18 11.96 7.63
C PRO A 484 -6.25 11.84 9.14
N MET A 485 -5.96 10.65 9.66
CA MET A 485 -5.90 10.45 11.10
C MET A 485 -4.55 10.86 11.67
N PRO A 486 -4.51 11.78 12.64
CA PRO A 486 -3.25 12.25 13.21
C PRO A 486 -2.64 11.22 14.17
N THR A 487 -1.31 11.25 14.28
CA THR A 487 -0.49 10.31 15.06
C THR A 487 -0.66 10.39 16.59
N ASP A 488 -1.14 11.50 17.11
CA ASP A 488 -1.45 11.69 18.53
C ASP A 488 -2.85 11.15 18.92
N GLY A 489 -3.61 10.63 17.94
CA GLY A 489 -4.90 9.99 18.09
C GLY A 489 -4.84 8.62 18.77
N ARG A 490 -4.10 8.49 19.89
CA ARG A 490 -4.05 7.31 20.76
C ARG A 490 -5.40 7.03 21.45
N ARG A 491 -6.43 6.72 20.67
CA ARG A 491 -7.57 5.95 21.14
C ARG A 491 -7.66 4.70 20.28
N ARG A 492 -6.94 3.65 20.71
CA ARG A 492 -7.48 2.29 20.56
C ARG A 492 -8.88 2.33 21.15
N GLY A 493 -9.91 2.17 20.31
CA GLY A 493 -11.32 2.11 20.73
C GLY A 493 -12.24 3.27 20.35
N GLY A 494 -11.87 4.18 19.43
CA GLY A 494 -12.87 5.09 18.83
C GLY A 494 -13.37 4.54 17.49
N PRO A 495 -14.68 4.35 17.27
CA PRO A 495 -15.21 3.98 15.96
C PRO A 495 -15.05 5.18 15.03
N LEU A 496 -13.92 5.22 14.35
CA LEU A 496 -13.75 5.87 13.05
C LEU A 496 -13.78 4.73 12.03
N GLY A 497 -14.87 4.65 11.26
CA GLY A 497 -14.98 3.73 10.13
C GLY A 497 -15.23 2.25 10.47
N ASP A 498 -16.33 1.91 11.15
CA ASP A 498 -16.82 0.51 11.30
C ASP A 498 -17.16 -0.18 9.96
N THR A 499 -16.86 0.51 8.85
CA THR A 499 -17.27 0.19 7.49
C THR A 499 -16.10 0.02 6.54
N ASN A 500 -14.86 -0.14 7.05
CA ASN A 500 -13.60 -0.15 6.28
C ASN A 500 -13.34 1.13 5.46
N LEU A 501 -14.15 2.18 5.64
CA LEU A 501 -13.99 3.48 4.99
C LEU A 501 -13.63 4.49 6.07
N GLU A 502 -12.43 5.05 5.95
CA GLU A 502 -11.97 6.13 6.83
C GLU A 502 -12.74 7.42 6.55
N LYS A 503 -12.58 8.40 7.44
CA LYS A 503 -13.26 9.69 7.32
C LYS A 503 -12.96 10.38 6.00
N GLN A 504 -14.00 10.97 5.42
CA GLN A 504 -13.91 11.75 4.21
C GLN A 504 -14.66 13.07 4.35
N ARG A 505 -14.28 14.02 3.52
CA ARG A 505 -15.03 15.26 3.33
C ARG A 505 -15.26 15.49 1.84
N VAL A 506 -16.38 16.11 1.53
CA VAL A 506 -16.68 16.55 0.17
C VAL A 506 -15.86 17.81 -0.11
N VAL A 507 -15.00 17.76 -1.13
CA VAL A 507 -14.31 18.95 -1.66
C VAL A 507 -15.30 19.79 -2.47
N GLY A 508 -16.17 19.11 -3.21
CA GLY A 508 -17.32 19.68 -3.89
C GLY A 508 -17.69 18.90 -5.14
N TYR A 509 -18.38 19.59 -6.05
CA TYR A 509 -19.02 18.98 -7.21
C TYR A 509 -18.62 19.66 -8.52
N ALA A 510 -18.65 18.90 -9.61
CA ALA A 510 -18.49 19.41 -10.97
C ALA A 510 -19.54 18.80 -11.91
N PRO A 511 -20.11 19.58 -12.85
CA PRO A 511 -21.04 19.05 -13.83
C PRO A 511 -20.32 18.15 -14.84
N ILE A 512 -20.98 17.05 -15.22
CA ILE A 512 -20.60 16.28 -16.41
C ILE A 512 -21.21 16.96 -17.64
N ARG A 513 -20.39 17.20 -18.65
CA ARG A 513 -20.83 17.83 -19.90
C ARG A 513 -21.75 16.89 -20.68
N ALA A 514 -22.52 17.44 -21.61
CA ALA A 514 -23.47 16.67 -22.41
C ALA A 514 -22.80 15.57 -23.27
N ASP A 515 -21.50 15.69 -23.54
CA ASP A 515 -20.69 14.71 -24.26
C ASP A 515 -20.04 13.64 -23.35
N GLY A 516 -20.32 13.68 -22.04
CA GLY A 516 -19.75 12.75 -21.05
C GLY A 516 -18.39 13.17 -20.49
N SER A 517 -17.79 14.25 -20.97
CA SER A 517 -16.50 14.74 -20.46
C SER A 517 -16.65 15.55 -19.17
N PHE A 518 -15.57 15.65 -18.39
CA PHE A 518 -15.44 16.67 -17.35
C PHE A 518 -14.04 17.27 -17.30
N SER A 519 -13.94 18.47 -16.73
CA SER A 519 -12.66 19.03 -16.30
C SER A 519 -12.87 19.80 -15.02
N VAL A 520 -12.02 19.54 -14.04
CA VAL A 520 -12.21 20.02 -12.68
C VAL A 520 -10.89 20.45 -12.06
N GLU A 521 -10.88 21.65 -11.48
CA GLU A 521 -9.77 22.15 -10.67
C GLU A 521 -9.95 21.70 -9.22
N VAL A 522 -8.96 21.01 -8.67
CA VAL A 522 -9.01 20.40 -7.33
C VAL A 522 -7.83 20.86 -6.46
N PRO A 523 -7.92 20.76 -5.12
CA PRO A 523 -6.78 20.95 -4.24
C PRO A 523 -5.62 20.00 -4.60
N ALA A 524 -4.43 20.56 -4.81
CA ALA A 524 -3.21 19.79 -5.03
C ALA A 524 -2.63 19.29 -3.70
N ASN A 525 -1.74 18.30 -3.76
CA ASN A 525 -1.07 17.71 -2.60
C ASN A 525 -2.06 17.12 -1.57
N ARG A 526 -3.17 16.56 -2.06
CA ARG A 526 -4.23 15.94 -1.26
C ARG A 526 -4.53 14.52 -1.74
N SER A 527 -5.02 13.69 -0.83
CA SER A 527 -5.58 12.37 -1.12
C SER A 527 -7.03 12.52 -1.52
N LEU A 528 -7.32 12.36 -2.81
CA LEU A 528 -8.63 12.57 -3.38
C LEU A 528 -9.20 11.26 -3.94
N HIS A 529 -10.51 11.16 -4.05
CA HIS A 529 -11.17 10.19 -4.90
C HIS A 529 -12.45 10.77 -5.48
N MET A 530 -13.05 10.08 -6.46
CA MET A 530 -14.16 10.61 -7.24
C MET A 530 -15.36 9.66 -7.25
N GLN A 531 -16.55 10.26 -7.30
CA GLN A 531 -17.82 9.57 -7.41
C GLN A 531 -18.63 10.18 -8.56
N THR A 532 -19.09 9.35 -9.50
CA THR A 532 -20.05 9.78 -10.52
C THR A 532 -21.46 9.66 -9.97
N LEU A 533 -22.30 10.68 -10.19
CA LEU A 533 -23.64 10.77 -9.60
C LEU A 533 -24.73 10.96 -10.65
N ASP A 534 -25.95 10.57 -10.29
CA ASP A 534 -27.15 10.87 -11.05
C ASP A 534 -27.66 12.31 -10.90
N GLU A 535 -28.74 12.64 -11.62
CA GLU A 535 -29.37 13.95 -11.60
C GLU A 535 -29.87 14.39 -10.21
N ASN A 536 -30.09 13.45 -9.29
CA ASN A 536 -30.54 13.69 -7.92
C ASN A 536 -29.37 13.61 -6.91
N GLY A 537 -28.13 13.44 -7.38
CA GLY A 537 -26.91 13.41 -6.56
C GLY A 537 -26.59 12.06 -5.92
N HIS A 538 -27.26 10.98 -6.34
CA HIS A 538 -26.95 9.65 -5.85
C HIS A 538 -25.76 9.03 -6.56
N LEU A 539 -24.92 8.33 -5.80
CA LEU A 539 -23.80 7.56 -6.33
C LEU A 539 -24.22 6.53 -7.39
N LEU A 540 -23.47 6.51 -8.48
CA LEU A 540 -23.53 5.51 -9.55
C LEU A 540 -22.30 4.60 -9.52
N VAL A 541 -21.11 5.21 -9.54
CA VAL A 541 -19.82 4.50 -9.48
C VAL A 541 -18.89 5.26 -8.55
N ASN A 542 -18.23 4.51 -7.66
CA ASN A 542 -17.24 5.02 -6.72
C ASN A 542 -15.84 4.57 -7.15
N GLN A 543 -14.94 5.53 -7.40
CA GLN A 543 -13.53 5.24 -7.61
C GLN A 543 -12.88 4.92 -6.25
N ARG A 544 -12.53 3.65 -6.03
CA ARG A 544 -11.92 3.16 -4.79
C ARG A 544 -10.40 3.07 -4.87
N THR A 545 -9.76 4.21 -5.11
CA THR A 545 -8.31 4.41 -4.99
C THR A 545 -8.03 5.86 -4.67
N TRP A 546 -6.97 6.12 -3.90
CA TRP A 546 -6.51 7.47 -3.61
C TRP A 546 -5.71 8.04 -4.77
N VAL A 547 -6.28 9.04 -5.43
CA VAL A 547 -5.64 9.83 -6.49
C VAL A 547 -5.14 11.17 -5.96
N GLN A 548 -4.17 11.74 -6.66
CA GLN A 548 -3.57 13.03 -6.33
C GLN A 548 -3.23 13.79 -7.61
N VAL A 549 -3.00 15.10 -7.45
CA VAL A 549 -2.33 15.98 -8.41
C VAL A 549 -1.35 16.89 -7.66
N MET A 550 -0.23 17.21 -8.31
CA MET A 550 0.71 18.24 -7.88
C MET A 550 0.21 19.64 -8.27
N PRO A 551 0.71 20.72 -7.66
CA PRO A 551 0.33 22.08 -8.05
C PRO A 551 0.55 22.34 -9.53
N GLY A 552 -0.47 22.86 -10.22
CA GLY A 552 -0.44 23.13 -11.66
C GLY A 552 -0.42 21.89 -12.56
N GLU A 553 -0.42 20.67 -12.01
CA GLU A 553 -0.48 19.44 -12.79
C GLU A 553 -1.81 19.35 -13.55
N GLN A 554 -1.74 18.87 -14.80
CA GLN A 554 -2.90 18.57 -15.63
C GLN A 554 -2.92 17.07 -15.91
N ARG A 555 -3.89 16.38 -15.31
CA ARG A 555 -4.02 14.91 -15.39
C ARG A 555 -5.27 14.54 -16.19
N LEU A 556 -5.07 13.76 -17.27
CA LEU A 556 -6.14 13.31 -18.17
C LEU A 556 -6.39 11.80 -18.01
N CYS A 557 -7.67 11.43 -18.02
CA CYS A 557 -8.22 10.08 -18.11
C CYS A 557 -9.03 9.96 -19.43
N THR A 558 -8.91 8.85 -20.16
CA THR A 558 -9.70 8.64 -21.40
C THR A 558 -11.13 8.16 -21.13
N GLY A 559 -11.39 7.65 -19.92
CA GLY A 559 -12.70 7.30 -19.40
C GLY A 559 -12.58 6.64 -18.02
N CYS A 560 -13.69 6.18 -17.45
CA CYS A 560 -13.73 5.55 -16.13
C CYS A 560 -12.91 4.25 -16.09
N HIS A 561 -11.79 4.23 -15.36
CA HIS A 561 -10.80 3.14 -15.42
C HIS A 561 -10.17 2.91 -16.81
N GLY A 562 -10.28 3.88 -17.72
CA GLY A 562 -9.62 3.88 -19.03
C GLY A 562 -8.13 4.19 -18.97
N ASP A 563 -7.48 4.17 -20.13
CA ASP A 563 -6.09 4.63 -20.27
C ASP A 563 -5.96 6.09 -19.82
N HIS A 564 -4.81 6.45 -19.24
CA HIS A 564 -4.51 7.84 -18.87
C HIS A 564 -3.55 8.46 -19.88
N ASP A 565 -3.57 9.79 -19.98
CA ASP A 565 -2.76 10.49 -21.00
C ASP A 565 -1.26 10.29 -20.75
N ARG A 566 -0.65 9.59 -21.70
CA ARG A 566 0.76 9.20 -21.77
C ARG A 566 1.30 8.62 -20.47
N ASP A 567 0.89 7.38 -20.23
CA ASP A 567 1.82 6.31 -19.91
C ASP A 567 1.43 5.06 -20.71
N ILE A 568 1.75 5.07 -22.02
CA ILE A 568 2.35 3.87 -22.59
C ILE A 568 3.54 3.63 -21.67
N ILE A 569 3.52 2.53 -20.90
CA ILE A 569 4.48 2.31 -19.82
C ILE A 569 5.94 2.41 -20.31
N ILE A 570 6.20 2.35 -21.62
CA ILE A 570 7.52 2.55 -22.23
C ILE A 570 7.32 3.25 -23.59
N ASP A 571 8.06 4.32 -23.90
CA ASP A 571 8.21 4.85 -25.29
C ASP A 571 8.88 3.82 -26.26
N ASP A 572 9.09 2.58 -25.80
CA ASP A 572 9.58 1.40 -26.52
C ASP A 572 8.72 0.12 -26.29
N LEU A 573 7.52 0.20 -25.70
CA LEU A 573 6.57 -0.93 -25.69
C LEU A 573 5.23 -0.51 -26.30
N GLU A 574 5.03 -0.95 -27.55
CA GLU A 574 3.80 -0.83 -28.31
C GLU A 574 2.59 -1.44 -27.55
N ILE A 575 1.91 -0.62 -26.76
CA ILE A 575 0.49 -0.80 -26.50
C ILE A 575 -0.19 0.44 -27.05
N GLN A 576 -0.58 0.35 -28.33
CA GLN A 576 -1.40 1.37 -28.97
C GLN A 576 -2.80 1.30 -28.34
N GLY A 577 -3.09 2.20 -27.41
CA GLY A 577 -4.48 2.65 -27.19
C GLY A 577 -5.04 3.15 -28.53
N ASP A 578 -6.36 3.09 -28.72
CA ASP A 578 -6.97 3.50 -30.00
C ASP A 578 -6.60 4.97 -30.31
N GLN A 579 -5.65 5.13 -31.23
CA GLN A 579 -5.11 6.42 -31.62
C GLN A 579 -6.22 7.36 -32.13
N THR A 580 -7.37 6.84 -32.54
CA THR A 580 -8.51 7.62 -33.01
C THR A 580 -9.24 8.33 -31.86
N VAL A 581 -9.45 7.63 -30.74
CA VAL A 581 -10.04 8.18 -29.50
C VAL A 581 -9.06 9.17 -28.86
N ILE A 582 -7.79 8.79 -28.81
CA ILE A 582 -6.69 9.60 -28.29
C ILE A 582 -6.48 10.87 -29.14
N ASN A 583 -6.47 10.78 -30.48
CA ASN A 583 -6.32 11.96 -31.36
C ASN A 583 -7.55 12.88 -31.33
N ALA A 584 -8.76 12.35 -31.06
CA ALA A 584 -9.95 13.16 -30.84
C ALA A 584 -9.89 13.95 -29.52
N ALA A 585 -9.33 13.35 -28.47
CA ALA A 585 -9.12 14.00 -27.17
C ALA A 585 -7.95 15.03 -27.21
N LEU A 586 -6.82 14.72 -27.86
CA LEU A 586 -5.52 15.36 -27.60
C LEU A 586 -5.27 16.80 -28.10
N SER A 587 -6.00 17.34 -29.09
CA SER A 587 -5.57 18.63 -29.71
C SER A 587 -6.50 19.82 -29.44
N LYS A 588 -7.81 19.68 -29.66
CA LYS A 588 -8.79 20.74 -29.37
C LYS A 588 -9.49 20.54 -28.03
N VAL A 589 -9.94 19.32 -27.74
CA VAL A 589 -10.69 18.99 -26.53
C VAL A 589 -9.79 19.10 -25.29
N TYR A 590 -8.58 18.53 -25.31
CA TYR A 590 -7.59 18.61 -24.23
C TYR A 590 -7.30 20.05 -23.78
N ASN A 591 -6.86 20.91 -24.71
CA ASN A 591 -6.56 22.30 -24.39
C ASN A 591 -7.82 23.08 -23.98
N SER A 592 -8.96 22.85 -24.63
CA SER A 592 -10.22 23.50 -24.23
C SER A 592 -10.77 23.01 -22.90
N GLY A 593 -10.49 21.76 -22.53
CA GLY A 593 -10.97 21.11 -21.32
C GLY A 593 -10.37 21.75 -20.09
N PHE A 594 -9.03 21.77 -20.02
CA PHE A 594 -8.31 22.40 -18.91
C PHE A 594 -8.49 23.93 -18.87
N ASN A 595 -8.59 24.60 -20.01
CA ASN A 595 -8.85 26.05 -20.05
C ASN A 595 -10.28 26.42 -19.59
N ASN A 596 -11.21 25.47 -19.66
CA ASN A 596 -12.59 25.59 -19.17
C ASN A 596 -12.81 24.62 -18.00
N ALA A 597 -11.78 24.38 -17.19
CA ALA A 597 -11.93 23.59 -15.98
C ALA A 597 -12.92 24.31 -15.07
N GLU A 598 -13.98 23.60 -14.69
CA GLU A 598 -14.87 24.13 -13.68
C GLU A 598 -14.10 24.12 -12.37
N ASN A 599 -14.14 25.24 -11.66
CA ASN A 599 -13.81 25.18 -10.24
C ASN A 599 -14.76 24.16 -9.64
N VAL A 600 -14.26 23.26 -8.81
CA VAL A 600 -15.15 22.50 -7.93
C VAL A 600 -16.06 23.54 -7.27
N GLU A 601 -17.37 23.45 -7.52
CA GLU A 601 -18.31 24.40 -6.93
C GLU A 601 -18.23 24.21 -5.42
N GLN A 602 -17.50 25.10 -4.75
CA GLN A 602 -17.53 25.23 -3.31
C GLN A 602 -18.90 25.80 -2.97
N HIS A 603 -19.89 24.91 -2.87
CA HIS A 603 -21.21 25.34 -2.47
C HIS A 603 -21.11 25.86 -1.02
N ALA A 604 -21.61 27.08 -0.76
CA ALA A 604 -21.56 27.69 0.57
C ALA A 604 -22.26 26.85 1.66
N ALA A 605 -23.09 25.88 1.28
CA ALA A 605 -23.70 24.88 2.16
C ALA A 605 -23.05 23.48 2.11
N ALA A 606 -22.03 23.25 1.28
CA ALA A 606 -21.28 21.99 1.16
C ALA A 606 -20.04 21.93 2.08
N ILE A 607 -19.97 22.77 3.11
CA ILE A 607 -18.99 22.58 4.19
C ILE A 607 -19.68 21.82 5.33
N PRO A 608 -19.66 20.49 5.36
CA PRO A 608 -19.39 19.82 6.60
C PRO A 608 -17.87 19.64 6.71
N ASP A 609 -17.33 19.93 7.90
CA ASP A 609 -15.93 19.64 8.24
C ASP A 609 -15.59 18.14 8.05
N THR A 610 -16.60 17.27 7.96
CA THR A 610 -16.56 15.80 7.81
C THR A 610 -17.97 15.24 7.50
N LEU A 611 -18.09 14.13 6.76
CA LEU A 611 -19.38 13.44 6.52
C LEU A 611 -19.85 12.59 7.72
N ASP A 612 -19.99 13.22 8.89
CA ASP A 612 -20.27 12.53 10.16
C ASP A 612 -21.76 12.26 10.38
N PHE A 613 -22.08 11.09 10.94
CA PHE A 613 -23.43 10.77 11.41
C PHE A 613 -23.91 11.72 12.53
N PHE A 614 -23.03 12.05 13.49
CA PHE A 614 -23.37 12.75 14.72
C PHE A 614 -22.20 13.62 15.20
N ASN A 615 -22.52 14.70 15.92
CA ASN A 615 -21.54 15.52 16.62
C ASN A 615 -21.95 15.64 18.09
N LYS A 616 -21.07 15.20 18.99
CA LYS A 616 -21.34 15.13 20.42
C LYS A 616 -21.45 16.50 21.10
N GLU A 617 -20.64 17.46 20.69
CA GLU A 617 -20.63 18.81 21.27
C GLU A 617 -21.78 19.65 20.73
N ASN A 618 -22.21 19.35 19.51
CA ASN A 618 -23.35 19.99 18.86
C ASN A 618 -24.29 18.94 18.23
N PRO A 619 -25.14 18.27 19.03
CA PRO A 619 -26.09 17.27 18.53
C PRO A 619 -27.03 17.76 17.43
N ASN A 620 -27.23 19.07 17.32
CA ASN A 620 -28.10 19.71 16.33
C ASN A 620 -27.32 20.32 15.16
N LYS A 621 -26.03 19.99 14.98
CA LYS A 621 -25.19 20.49 13.86
C LYS A 621 -25.93 20.28 12.53
N SER A 622 -26.02 21.32 11.71
CA SER A 622 -26.86 21.35 10.51
C SER A 622 -26.50 20.28 9.47
N HIS A 623 -25.25 19.82 9.46
CA HIS A 623 -24.71 18.93 8.44
C HIS A 623 -24.30 17.55 8.98
N THR A 624 -24.95 17.10 10.06
CA THR A 624 -24.86 15.71 10.53
C THR A 624 -26.20 15.02 10.30
N VAL A 625 -26.17 13.70 10.08
CA VAL A 625 -27.39 12.90 9.87
C VAL A 625 -28.34 12.99 11.05
N GLN A 626 -27.82 12.89 12.27
CA GLN A 626 -28.62 13.06 13.48
C GLN A 626 -29.19 14.48 13.60
N GLY A 627 -28.43 15.51 13.22
CA GLY A 627 -28.91 16.88 13.21
C GLY A 627 -30.12 17.06 12.27
N VAL A 628 -30.09 16.42 11.09
CA VAL A 628 -31.23 16.36 10.17
C VAL A 628 -32.44 15.68 10.84
N PHE A 629 -32.25 14.50 11.45
CA PHE A 629 -33.34 13.80 12.14
C PHE A 629 -33.96 14.63 13.26
N ASN A 630 -33.14 15.35 14.04
CA ASN A 630 -33.62 16.20 15.12
C ASN A 630 -34.58 17.29 14.62
N ARG A 631 -34.30 17.86 13.44
CA ARG A 631 -35.14 18.90 12.84
C ARG A 631 -36.38 18.34 12.14
N MET A 632 -36.22 17.23 11.43
CA MET A 632 -37.19 16.82 10.40
C MET A 632 -37.96 15.53 10.75
N CYS A 633 -37.46 14.70 11.67
CA CYS A 633 -37.98 13.33 11.86
C CYS A 633 -38.42 13.01 13.30
N ILE A 634 -37.76 13.58 14.31
CA ILE A 634 -38.02 13.24 15.72
C ILE A 634 -39.46 13.56 16.16
N SER A 635 -40.15 14.53 15.55
CA SER A 635 -41.56 14.82 15.88
C SER A 635 -42.48 13.59 15.77
N CYS A 636 -42.17 12.65 14.87
CA CYS A 636 -42.91 11.39 14.71
C CYS A 636 -42.12 10.17 15.23
N HIS A 637 -40.78 10.23 15.21
CA HIS A 637 -39.90 9.12 15.53
C HIS A 637 -39.24 9.20 16.94
N GLY A 638 -39.52 10.23 17.75
CA GLY A 638 -39.07 10.36 19.15
C GLY A 638 -40.15 10.12 20.19
N ASN A 639 -41.36 9.73 19.78
CA ASN A 639 -42.45 9.48 20.74
C ASN A 639 -42.27 8.13 21.45
N ALA A 640 -42.98 7.94 22.58
CA ALA A 640 -42.99 6.67 23.32
C ALA A 640 -43.38 5.45 22.45
N VAL A 641 -44.15 5.68 21.38
CA VAL A 641 -44.41 4.73 20.31
C VAL A 641 -43.97 5.37 18.99
N PRO A 642 -42.74 5.12 18.53
CA PRO A 642 -42.21 5.71 17.30
C PRO A 642 -42.98 5.27 16.06
N ALA A 643 -43.17 6.18 15.10
CA ALA A 643 -43.75 5.84 13.81
C ALA A 643 -42.94 4.72 13.12
N GLY A 644 -43.65 3.70 12.60
CA GLY A 644 -43.00 2.53 11.98
C GLY A 644 -42.15 1.67 12.92
N GLY A 645 -42.16 1.94 14.23
CA GLY A 645 -41.32 1.22 15.19
C GLY A 645 -39.85 1.60 15.16
N LEU A 646 -39.46 2.61 14.38
CA LEU A 646 -38.10 3.13 14.28
C LEU A 646 -37.97 4.39 15.14
N SER A 647 -37.22 4.31 16.24
CA SER A 647 -36.89 5.51 17.02
C SER A 647 -35.60 6.14 16.49
N LEU A 648 -35.67 7.45 16.22
CA LEU A 648 -34.55 8.26 15.71
C LEU A 648 -34.06 9.29 16.74
N GLU A 649 -34.65 9.28 17.92
CA GLU A 649 -34.23 10.10 19.04
C GLU A 649 -33.05 9.44 19.77
N MET A 650 -32.03 10.25 20.04
CA MET A 650 -30.93 9.86 20.91
C MET A 650 -31.35 9.85 22.37
N THR A 651 -30.97 8.81 23.07
CA THR A 651 -31.14 8.70 24.52
C THR A 651 -30.07 9.49 25.27
N ALA A 652 -30.30 9.73 26.57
CA ALA A 652 -29.26 10.29 27.43
C ALA A 652 -28.00 9.39 27.50
N ALA A 653 -28.17 8.08 27.34
CA ALA A 653 -27.07 7.13 27.27
C ALA A 653 -26.20 7.39 26.03
N ASP A 654 -26.83 7.58 24.86
CA ASP A 654 -26.11 7.87 23.61
C ASP A 654 -25.27 9.15 23.70
N LEU A 655 -25.78 10.20 24.35
CA LEU A 655 -25.04 11.44 24.57
C LEU A 655 -23.87 11.29 25.57
N SER A 656 -23.97 10.30 26.47
CA SER A 656 -22.93 9.98 27.44
C SER A 656 -21.93 8.92 26.96
N ASP A 657 -22.21 8.28 25.81
CA ASP A 657 -21.43 7.16 25.29
C ASP A 657 -19.98 7.59 25.00
N PRO A 658 -18.97 6.91 25.58
CA PRO A 658 -17.56 7.23 25.37
C PRO A 658 -17.02 6.78 23.99
N ASP A 659 -17.66 5.82 23.33
CA ASP A 659 -17.38 5.33 21.97
C ASP A 659 -18.21 6.11 20.94
N ALA A 660 -19.24 6.78 21.43
CA ALA A 660 -20.16 7.67 20.74
C ALA A 660 -21.08 6.99 19.71
N THR A 661 -20.89 5.71 19.37
CA THR A 661 -21.88 4.95 18.59
C THR A 661 -23.26 5.12 19.23
N THR A 662 -24.20 5.66 18.48
CA THR A 662 -25.53 5.93 19.01
C THR A 662 -26.43 4.75 18.70
N SER A 663 -27.38 4.46 19.58
CA SER A 663 -28.45 3.50 19.30
C SER A 663 -29.19 3.83 18.00
N VAL A 664 -29.26 5.10 17.57
CA VAL A 664 -29.86 5.47 16.28
C VAL A 664 -29.03 4.95 15.10
N TYR A 665 -27.70 5.13 15.15
CA TYR A 665 -26.79 4.63 14.12
C TYR A 665 -26.93 3.11 13.96
N GLU A 666 -26.81 2.36 15.07
CA GLU A 666 -26.92 0.90 15.07
C GLU A 666 -28.23 0.41 14.47
N ARG A 667 -29.36 1.06 14.80
CA ARG A 667 -30.68 0.68 14.26
C ARG A 667 -30.79 0.90 12.75
N LEU A 668 -30.05 1.85 12.20
CA LEU A 668 -30.07 2.12 10.77
C LEU A 668 -29.15 1.15 10.01
N THR A 669 -27.99 0.82 10.60
CA THR A 669 -26.92 0.07 9.94
C THR A 669 -26.90 -1.43 10.25
N ASP A 670 -27.61 -1.89 11.28
CA ASP A 670 -27.73 -3.32 11.60
C ASP A 670 -28.76 -3.99 10.65
N PRO A 671 -28.33 -4.91 9.76
CA PRO A 671 -29.23 -5.61 8.85
C PRO A 671 -30.22 -6.53 9.58
N ASN A 672 -29.99 -6.82 10.87
CA ASN A 672 -30.85 -7.68 11.70
C ASN A 672 -31.75 -6.89 12.65
N TYR A 673 -31.76 -5.55 12.58
CA TYR A 673 -32.57 -4.74 13.47
C TYR A 673 -34.04 -5.14 13.41
N ARG A 674 -34.64 -5.38 14.58
CA ARG A 674 -36.05 -5.75 14.73
C ARG A 674 -36.87 -4.57 15.23
N THR A 675 -37.90 -4.20 14.47
CA THR A 675 -38.88 -3.19 14.89
C THR A 675 -39.75 -3.70 16.04
N VAL A 676 -40.48 -2.79 16.70
CA VAL A 676 -41.44 -3.13 17.78
C VAL A 676 -42.54 -4.11 17.37
N ASN A 677 -42.79 -4.26 16.06
CA ASN A 677 -43.78 -5.18 15.50
C ASN A 677 -43.18 -6.54 15.09
N GLY A 678 -41.86 -6.73 15.27
CA GLY A 678 -41.16 -7.98 14.96
C GLY A 678 -40.59 -8.08 13.54
N ASP A 679 -40.81 -7.08 12.67
CA ASP A 679 -40.20 -7.02 11.34
C ASP A 679 -38.69 -6.78 11.45
N THR A 680 -37.89 -7.56 10.71
CA THR A 680 -36.47 -7.28 10.48
C THR A 680 -36.34 -6.28 9.33
N ARG A 681 -35.54 -5.22 9.51
CA ARG A 681 -35.35 -4.15 8.52
C ARG A 681 -33.88 -3.78 8.40
N ASP A 682 -33.44 -3.64 7.16
CA ASP A 682 -32.19 -2.99 6.77
C ASP A 682 -32.54 -1.62 6.18
N TYR A 683 -32.00 -0.52 6.71
CA TYR A 683 -32.39 0.84 6.30
C TYR A 683 -31.37 1.53 5.39
N VAL A 684 -30.08 1.24 5.55
CA VAL A 684 -29.03 1.88 4.77
C VAL A 684 -28.03 0.86 4.23
N ARG A 685 -27.71 0.99 2.95
CA ARG A 685 -26.72 0.16 2.27
C ARG A 685 -25.48 0.98 1.99
N ARG A 686 -24.34 0.57 2.56
CA ARG A 686 -23.03 1.24 2.42
C ARG A 686 -22.70 1.49 0.93
N GLU A 687 -22.35 2.73 0.59
CA GLU A 687 -22.02 3.18 -0.77
C GLU A 687 -23.12 2.95 -1.81
N ARG A 688 -24.38 2.84 -1.37
CA ARG A 688 -25.52 2.50 -2.22
C ARG A 688 -26.76 3.29 -1.80
N SER A 689 -26.71 4.62 -1.89
CA SER A 689 -27.86 5.48 -1.57
C SER A 689 -29.10 5.11 -2.39
N ARG A 690 -28.96 4.78 -3.67
CA ARG A 690 -30.08 4.35 -4.54
C ARG A 690 -30.73 3.04 -4.11
N GLU A 691 -30.03 2.20 -3.38
CA GLU A 691 -30.53 0.91 -2.90
C GLU A 691 -30.95 0.94 -1.42
N SER A 692 -30.85 2.10 -0.77
CA SER A 692 -31.09 2.23 0.67
C SER A 692 -32.57 2.45 0.97
N PRO A 693 -33.25 1.54 1.71
CA PRO A 693 -34.68 1.66 2.00
C PRO A 693 -35.07 2.95 2.72
N LEU A 694 -34.18 3.54 3.52
CA LEU A 694 -34.37 4.87 4.12
C LEU A 694 -34.64 5.93 3.05
N LEU A 695 -33.87 5.94 1.96
CA LEU A 695 -34.05 6.89 0.88
C LEU A 695 -35.29 6.54 0.05
N TRP A 696 -35.64 5.27 -0.12
CA TRP A 696 -36.89 4.90 -0.81
C TRP A 696 -38.13 5.42 -0.08
N VAL A 697 -38.11 5.40 1.25
CA VAL A 697 -39.14 6.03 2.09
C VAL A 697 -39.20 7.53 1.84
N LEU A 698 -38.06 8.22 1.87
CA LEU A 698 -38.00 9.67 1.69
C LEU A 698 -38.46 10.11 0.30
N TYR A 699 -38.20 9.30 -0.73
CA TYR A 699 -38.64 9.55 -2.11
C TYR A 699 -40.03 8.96 -2.42
N ASN A 700 -40.60 8.18 -1.51
CA ASN A 700 -41.82 7.38 -1.71
C ASN A 700 -41.80 6.50 -2.98
N ARG A 701 -40.63 5.97 -3.32
CA ARG A 701 -40.39 5.04 -4.45
C ARG A 701 -39.03 4.37 -4.33
N GLN A 702 -38.86 3.21 -4.95
CA GLN A 702 -37.52 2.62 -5.15
C GLN A 702 -36.70 3.46 -6.14
N LEU A 703 -35.38 3.52 -5.95
CA LEU A 703 -34.45 4.37 -6.73
C LEU A 703 -33.42 3.56 -7.55
N ASP A 704 -33.34 2.26 -7.32
CA ASP A 704 -32.45 1.30 -8.00
C ASP A 704 -33.12 0.62 -9.22
N GLY A 705 -34.45 0.67 -9.31
CA GLY A 705 -35.21 0.21 -10.48
C GLY A 705 -35.65 -1.27 -10.42
N ASP A 706 -35.38 -1.97 -9.33
CA ASP A 706 -35.99 -3.27 -9.03
C ASP A 706 -37.39 -3.07 -8.41
N ASN A 707 -38.30 -4.02 -8.66
CA ASN A 707 -39.72 -3.90 -8.29
C ASN A 707 -40.17 -4.91 -7.24
N ASP A 708 -39.25 -5.67 -6.65
CA ASP A 708 -39.64 -6.76 -5.77
C ASP A 708 -39.64 -6.29 -4.31
N GLU A 709 -40.87 -6.08 -3.81
CA GLU A 709 -41.28 -6.00 -2.39
C GLU A 709 -41.30 -4.66 -1.64
N TYR A 710 -41.09 -3.49 -2.26
CA TYR A 710 -41.36 -2.22 -1.54
C TYR A 710 -42.85 -1.82 -1.56
N ARG A 711 -43.47 -1.73 -0.38
CA ARG A 711 -44.81 -1.17 -0.20
C ARG A 711 -44.67 0.30 0.20
N PRO A 712 -44.98 1.28 -0.67
CA PRO A 712 -44.89 2.69 -0.33
C PRO A 712 -45.72 2.99 0.92
N MET A 713 -45.21 3.88 1.78
CA MET A 713 -46.03 4.41 2.87
C MET A 713 -47.15 5.26 2.27
N ASN A 714 -48.32 5.29 2.92
CA ASN A 714 -49.45 6.14 2.53
C ASN A 714 -49.19 7.65 2.75
N TYR A 715 -47.95 8.03 3.06
CA TYR A 715 -47.55 9.40 3.34
C TYR A 715 -46.64 9.91 2.23
N ASP A 716 -46.90 11.10 1.74
CA ASP A 716 -46.08 11.74 0.71
C ASP A 716 -44.96 12.55 1.38
N HIS A 717 -43.77 11.96 1.44
CA HIS A 717 -42.56 12.61 1.96
C HIS A 717 -41.97 13.61 0.97
N SER A 718 -42.52 13.74 -0.25
CA SER A 718 -41.98 14.64 -1.28
C SER A 718 -42.11 16.13 -0.93
N GLN A 719 -42.91 16.49 0.08
CA GLN A 719 -42.95 17.85 0.63
C GLN A 719 -41.69 18.24 1.42
N LEU A 720 -40.86 17.26 1.79
CA LEU A 720 -39.62 17.52 2.53
C LEU A 720 -38.53 18.15 1.64
N PHE A 721 -38.68 18.09 0.32
CA PHE A 721 -37.64 18.49 -0.63
C PHE A 721 -38.19 19.38 -1.74
N THR A 722 -37.39 20.33 -2.19
CA THR A 722 -37.73 21.19 -3.31
C THR A 722 -37.45 20.46 -4.61
N LYS A 723 -38.50 20.30 -5.41
CA LYS A 723 -38.41 19.78 -6.78
C LYS A 723 -38.40 20.92 -7.79
N ASP A 724 -37.71 20.70 -8.90
CA ASP A 724 -37.80 21.58 -10.06
C ASP A 724 -39.11 21.35 -10.85
N ALA A 725 -39.26 22.06 -11.97
CA ALA A 725 -40.44 21.97 -12.83
C ALA A 725 -40.62 20.60 -13.52
N THR A 726 -39.60 19.75 -13.56
CA THR A 726 -39.67 18.40 -14.12
C THR A 726 -39.90 17.33 -13.05
N GLY A 727 -39.94 17.74 -11.77
CA GLY A 727 -40.16 16.86 -10.64
C GLY A 727 -38.89 16.24 -10.07
N LEU A 728 -37.72 16.68 -10.54
CA LEU A 728 -36.40 16.26 -10.06
C LEU A 728 -36.02 17.04 -8.80
N ILE A 729 -35.21 16.45 -7.93
CA ILE A 729 -34.69 17.12 -6.74
C ILE A 729 -33.28 17.59 -7.09
N PRO A 730 -33.05 18.90 -7.33
CA PRO A 730 -31.71 19.34 -7.68
C PRO A 730 -30.79 19.13 -6.47
N PRO A 731 -29.71 18.34 -6.59
CA PRO A 731 -28.88 17.96 -5.45
C PRO A 731 -28.22 19.16 -4.77
N PHE A 732 -28.05 20.28 -5.48
CA PHE A 732 -27.41 21.50 -4.96
C PHE A 732 -28.38 22.63 -4.65
N HIS A 733 -29.68 22.36 -4.62
CA HIS A 733 -30.62 23.35 -4.13
C HIS A 733 -30.46 23.50 -2.60
N PRO A 734 -30.25 24.70 -2.04
CA PRO A 734 -29.97 24.88 -0.60
C PRO A 734 -31.02 24.25 0.32
N GLN A 735 -32.28 24.24 -0.11
CA GLN A 735 -33.41 23.64 0.61
C GLN A 735 -33.37 22.10 0.62
N ASN A 736 -32.55 21.47 -0.21
CA ASN A 736 -32.36 20.01 -0.27
C ASN A 736 -31.13 19.54 0.53
N ARG A 737 -30.45 20.44 1.25
CA ARG A 737 -29.19 20.10 1.94
C ARG A 737 -29.33 18.93 2.91
N ASP A 738 -30.43 18.89 3.66
CA ASP A 738 -30.71 17.82 4.62
C ASP A 738 -30.78 16.44 3.96
N LEU A 739 -31.35 16.36 2.75
CA LEU A 739 -31.36 15.13 1.96
C LEU A 739 -29.97 14.77 1.47
N LEU A 740 -29.25 15.76 0.93
CA LEU A 740 -27.91 15.56 0.43
C LEU A 740 -26.98 15.09 1.55
N THR A 741 -27.15 15.57 2.79
CA THR A 741 -26.39 15.08 3.96
C THR A 741 -26.58 13.58 4.17
N ILE A 742 -27.82 13.08 4.07
CA ILE A 742 -28.09 11.64 4.22
C ILE A 742 -27.52 10.85 3.03
N ILE A 743 -27.68 11.35 1.79
CA ILE A 743 -27.13 10.72 0.58
C ILE A 743 -25.60 10.64 0.65
N GLU A 744 -24.92 11.76 0.92
CA GLU A 744 -23.47 11.85 1.05
C GLU A 744 -22.94 10.92 2.13
N TRP A 745 -23.60 10.88 3.30
CA TRP A 745 -23.22 9.99 4.38
C TRP A 745 -23.30 8.51 3.97
N ILE A 746 -24.38 8.09 3.31
CA ILE A 746 -24.52 6.71 2.82
C ILE A 746 -23.45 6.39 1.76
N ASP A 747 -23.28 7.30 0.79
CA ASP A 747 -22.38 7.12 -0.35
C ASP A 747 -20.90 7.20 0.02
N ALA A 748 -20.54 7.90 1.09
CA ALA A 748 -19.18 7.94 1.66
C ALA A 748 -18.90 6.76 2.60
N GLY A 749 -19.86 5.85 2.76
CA GLY A 749 -19.65 4.62 3.51
C GLY A 749 -20.18 4.63 4.94
N ILE A 750 -21.25 5.37 5.20
CA ILE A 750 -21.94 5.47 6.50
C ILE A 750 -20.98 5.77 7.65
N GLN A 751 -20.11 6.76 7.44
CA GLN A 751 -19.07 7.12 8.39
C GLN A 751 -19.64 7.52 9.76
N TYR A 752 -18.89 7.18 10.81
CA TYR A 752 -19.22 7.50 12.19
C TYR A 752 -18.00 8.13 12.88
N SER A 753 -18.22 9.07 13.81
CA SER A 753 -17.14 9.69 14.57
C SER A 753 -17.50 10.18 15.96
N ASN A 754 -16.52 10.03 16.86
CA ASN A 754 -16.50 10.60 18.21
C ASN A 754 -15.63 11.88 18.32
N THR A 755 -15.31 12.56 17.22
CA THR A 755 -14.47 13.77 17.31
C THR A 755 -15.28 14.94 17.86
N THR A 756 -14.97 15.34 19.09
CA THR A 756 -15.14 16.71 19.62
C THR A 756 -14.31 17.66 18.74
N GLU A 757 -14.86 18.79 18.30
CA GLU A 757 -14.40 19.63 17.17
C GLU A 757 -13.00 20.27 17.30
N GLN A 758 -12.17 19.89 18.27
CA GLN A 758 -10.82 20.41 18.40
C GLN A 758 -9.78 19.52 17.70
N ARG A 759 -9.68 19.56 16.37
CA ARG A 759 -8.40 19.35 15.63
C ARG A 759 -8.36 20.13 14.33
#